data_AF-A0A2A2TNQ7-F1
#
_entry.id   AF-A0A2A2TNQ7-F1
#
_cell.length_a   1.000
_cell.length_b   1.000
_cell.length_c   1.000
_cell.angle_alpha   90.00
_cell.angle_beta   90.00
_cell.angle_gamma   90.00
#
_symmetry.space_group_name_H-M   'P 1'
#
loop_
_entity.id
_entity.type
_entity.pdbx_description
1 polymer ?
#
loop_
_entity_poly.entity_id
_entity_poly.type
_entity_poly.pdbx_seq_one_letter_code
_entity_poly.pdbx_strand_id
1 'polypeptide(L)'
;MPIKKNLYQEYRCYCNTPLNCDRPLQTVIDTPEAKHLPVKYCTGCGFPAIIAQNTEIKGNRIYKVTSFLGTRGLGRMYSGVRIDNNQPVVIREYLLPNRSFNDEETRQRKEKFQRVAGVSLADGRNQNFRLINAVEAIKDERGERCYLIIQEVDVSQTLRQYLQENGAMEASQVREVLNQALQTLQFLHTQKLRLPANQIQQGMAHGNISLDSILIKLEKNQNHQSNQQFYIYFCDLAIYESLFEHPTVQASQAKPEEDLIALGLAAFYLCLGRDIDSNSGQPLNPKDDRLWSNTDSHLKLFLHQLIGLDTPFESAEIARKALLQLPKPSQSNSFTTSQQEEKQEKGWNKTWFVFWGILALILLGGGMWYFLRPKYPSLKRENPLWSRLVPNFSDVPNLPPREFTYTAEKNSTWGFILRQKPQTTKLVEETLTKVSNTTFNYQAVQSPDVRVRSLPLDTVRECTIQSCKAYFAITSFPAEDGGLKSQAIASDGLLIYVAHSKKDSNLPQLLKGKISLDSLRKIYTGQITNWKDVDKNLPDLPIKPYAPTEPEAVLLFQKRVLNDDPQSIANYKTVTTQYTQATEETTKVIRAQFDENQAGIIAFGIIGKVWNQCNAYPLAISDSDNKGNAIQPLFKPEGQPIDPDIDLCIKRNYYIDESNFQRYPLGNQLFVVYPKDNSLPPGGSAFCKLLITREGQSLLQKAGLVPLLSLPENACQ
;
A
#
# COMPACT_ATOMS: atom_id res chain seq x y z
N MET A 1 -11.30 12.59 -7.89
CA MET A 1 -10.86 13.98 -8.13
C MET A 1 -9.48 13.94 -8.75
N PRO A 2 -9.15 14.84 -9.70
CA PRO A 2 -7.81 14.91 -10.25
C PRO A 2 -6.83 15.23 -9.11
N ILE A 3 -5.66 14.59 -9.14
CA ILE A 3 -4.49 14.95 -8.34
C ILE A 3 -4.42 16.48 -8.33
N LYS A 4 -4.69 17.12 -7.18
CA LYS A 4 -4.61 18.58 -7.08
C LYS A 4 -3.21 18.95 -7.58
N LYS A 5 -3.17 19.68 -8.70
CA LYS A 5 -1.96 20.17 -9.37
C LYS A 5 -0.95 20.59 -8.31
N ASN A 6 0.34 20.35 -8.57
CA ASN A 6 1.47 20.85 -7.79
C ASN A 6 1.14 22.21 -7.16
N LEU A 7 0.79 22.20 -5.88
CA LEU A 7 0.40 23.39 -5.12
C LEU A 7 1.71 24.06 -4.71
N TYR A 8 1.79 25.38 -4.87
CA TYR A 8 3.00 26.19 -4.64
C TYR A 8 4.09 26.07 -5.72
N GLN A 9 3.72 26.19 -7.01
CA GLN A 9 4.65 26.11 -8.15
C GLN A 9 5.72 27.22 -8.14
N GLU A 10 5.46 28.30 -7.40
CA GLU A 10 6.35 29.44 -7.22
C GLU A 10 7.60 29.05 -6.41
N TYR A 11 7.55 27.93 -5.69
CA TYR A 11 8.71 27.34 -5.03
C TYR A 11 9.35 26.30 -5.93
N ARG A 12 10.57 26.61 -6.42
CA ARG A 12 11.43 25.69 -7.18
C ARG A 12 11.96 24.57 -6.28
N CYS A 13 11.06 23.69 -5.89
CA CYS A 13 11.32 22.53 -5.05
C CYS A 13 11.84 21.38 -5.92
N TYR A 14 12.88 20.69 -5.45
CA TYR A 14 13.42 19.51 -6.14
C TYR A 14 12.36 18.42 -6.39
N CYS A 15 11.47 18.19 -5.41
CA CYS A 15 10.42 17.18 -5.49
C CYS A 15 9.16 17.66 -6.21
N ASN A 16 9.16 18.88 -6.78
CA ASN A 16 7.97 19.51 -7.38
C ASN A 16 6.72 19.43 -6.47
N THR A 17 6.86 19.33 -5.15
CA THR A 17 5.76 19.28 -4.19
C THR A 17 6.29 19.74 -2.84
N PRO A 18 6.47 21.05 -2.61
CA PRO A 18 7.20 21.55 -1.45
C PRO A 18 6.54 21.18 -0.11
N LEU A 19 5.22 20.94 -0.09
CA LEU A 19 4.50 20.45 1.09
C LEU A 19 4.92 19.03 1.50
N ASN A 20 5.21 18.17 0.51
CA ASN A 20 5.59 16.75 0.66
C ASN A 20 7.10 16.51 0.45
N CYS A 21 7.90 17.57 0.40
CA CYS A 21 9.34 17.48 0.19
C CYS A 21 10.06 17.21 1.52
N ASP A 22 11.11 16.40 1.48
CA ASP A 22 11.90 16.07 2.67
C ASP A 22 12.94 17.14 3.01
N ARG A 23 13.31 18.01 2.07
CA ARG A 23 14.31 19.06 2.36
C ARG A 23 13.84 20.00 3.48
N PRO A 24 12.58 20.48 3.54
CA PRO A 24 12.04 21.17 4.71
C PRO A 24 12.17 20.41 6.05
N LEU A 25 12.10 19.08 6.03
CA LEU A 25 12.30 18.20 7.20
C LEU A 25 13.80 18.10 7.54
N GLN A 26 14.64 17.78 6.55
CA GLN A 26 16.09 17.67 6.66
C GLN A 26 16.74 18.98 7.14
N THR A 27 16.23 20.14 6.72
CA THR A 27 16.78 21.45 7.14
C THR A 27 16.67 21.64 8.66
N VAL A 28 15.62 21.11 9.29
CA VAL A 28 15.44 21.18 10.76
C VAL A 28 16.37 20.20 11.47
N ILE A 29 16.65 19.04 10.87
CA ILE A 29 17.55 18.00 11.41
C ILE A 29 19.02 18.41 11.28
N ASP A 30 19.42 18.94 10.13
CA ASP A 30 20.82 19.31 9.81
C ASP A 30 21.29 20.58 10.53
N THR A 31 20.38 21.36 11.12
CA THR A 31 20.71 22.60 11.83
C THR A 31 20.72 22.34 13.34
N PRO A 32 21.90 22.34 14.00
CA PRO A 32 21.99 22.02 15.42
C PRO A 32 21.23 23.03 16.30
N GLU A 33 20.62 22.56 17.39
CA GLU A 33 20.01 23.38 18.47
C GLU A 33 20.97 24.42 19.07
N ALA A 34 22.29 24.25 18.84
CA ALA A 34 23.37 25.12 19.33
C ALA A 34 23.31 26.59 18.86
N LYS A 35 22.40 26.96 17.94
CA LYS A 35 22.20 28.37 17.51
C LYS A 35 20.94 29.05 18.06
N HIS A 36 20.14 28.40 18.91
CA HIS A 36 18.94 28.98 19.55
C HIS A 36 17.88 29.61 18.62
N LEU A 37 17.97 29.46 17.29
CA LEU A 37 16.94 29.93 16.36
C LEU A 37 16.32 28.75 15.61
N PRO A 38 14.98 28.58 15.68
CA PRO A 38 14.28 27.57 14.90
C PRO A 38 14.42 27.89 13.42
N VAL A 39 14.78 26.88 12.61
CA VAL A 39 14.80 26.96 11.15
C VAL A 39 13.38 27.22 10.67
N LYS A 40 13.13 28.41 10.11
CA LYS A 40 11.78 28.80 9.65
C LYS A 40 11.47 28.35 8.22
N TYR A 41 12.50 28.22 7.37
CA TYR A 41 12.38 27.95 5.94
C TYR A 41 13.40 26.91 5.47
N CYS A 42 13.03 26.14 4.46
CA CYS A 42 13.93 25.22 3.77
C CYS A 42 15.08 25.98 3.12
N THR A 43 16.32 25.56 3.36
CA THR A 43 17.53 26.16 2.78
C THR A 43 17.62 26.00 1.27
N GLY A 44 16.93 25.00 0.70
CA GLY A 44 16.96 24.72 -0.73
C GLY A 44 16.02 25.60 -1.56
N CYS A 45 14.73 25.67 -1.20
CA CYS A 45 13.72 26.36 -2.01
C CYS A 45 13.07 27.58 -1.31
N GLY A 46 13.34 27.79 -0.02
CA GLY A 46 12.73 28.85 0.80
C GLY A 46 11.30 28.55 1.27
N PHE A 47 10.78 27.34 1.04
CA PHE A 47 9.44 26.96 1.51
C PHE A 47 9.42 26.79 3.04
N PRO A 48 8.31 27.08 3.75
CA PRO A 48 8.24 26.92 5.20
C PRO A 48 8.68 25.52 5.69
N ALA A 49 9.65 25.51 6.61
CA ALA A 49 10.17 24.30 7.23
C ALA A 49 9.10 23.62 8.12
N ILE A 50 9.33 22.39 8.56
CA ILE A 50 8.43 21.75 9.53
C ILE A 50 8.53 22.42 10.91
N ILE A 51 7.53 22.21 11.77
CA ILE A 51 7.61 22.61 13.17
C ILE A 51 8.56 21.64 13.92
N ALA A 52 9.51 22.18 14.68
CA ALA A 52 10.43 21.40 15.50
C ALA A 52 9.70 20.77 16.71
N GLN A 53 10.25 19.65 17.20
CA GLN A 53 9.76 19.03 18.42
C GLN A 53 9.89 20.01 19.60
N ASN A 54 8.98 19.90 20.58
CA ASN A 54 8.88 20.78 21.74
C ASN A 54 8.48 22.24 21.43
N THR A 55 8.18 22.59 20.17
CA THR A 55 7.63 23.91 19.86
C THR A 55 6.26 24.08 20.53
N GLU A 56 6.08 25.20 21.22
CA GLU A 56 4.81 25.59 21.81
C GLU A 56 3.96 26.40 20.82
N ILE A 57 2.70 26.00 20.66
CA ILE A 57 1.69 26.70 19.89
C ILE A 57 0.69 27.30 20.88
N LYS A 58 0.56 28.62 20.86
CA LYS A 58 -0.30 29.37 21.77
C LYS A 58 -1.62 29.73 21.09
N GLY A 59 -2.70 29.15 21.58
CA GLY A 59 -4.07 29.58 21.33
C GLY A 59 -4.73 30.02 22.64
N ASN A 60 -6.02 29.75 22.77
CA ASN A 60 -6.76 29.76 24.04
C ASN A 60 -6.13 28.81 25.07
N ARG A 61 -5.47 27.76 24.59
CA ARG A 61 -4.65 26.82 25.36
C ARG A 61 -3.25 26.73 24.74
N ILE A 62 -2.29 26.20 25.50
CA ILE A 62 -0.94 25.98 25.01
C ILE A 62 -0.76 24.51 24.66
N TYR A 63 -0.30 24.26 23.44
CA TYR A 63 -0.04 22.92 22.90
C TYR A 63 1.44 22.77 22.60
N LYS A 64 2.01 21.60 22.91
CA LYS A 64 3.41 21.29 22.63
C LYS A 64 3.49 20.20 21.56
N VAL A 65 4.25 20.45 20.50
CA VAL A 65 4.49 19.48 19.43
C VAL A 65 5.39 18.35 19.94
N THR A 66 4.98 17.10 19.73
CA THR A 66 5.73 15.90 20.15
C THR A 66 6.36 15.16 18.98
N SER A 67 5.74 15.10 17.81
CA SER A 67 6.36 14.53 16.60
C SER A 67 5.66 14.96 15.32
N PHE A 68 6.36 14.92 14.19
CA PHE A 68 5.73 14.98 12.87
C PHE A 68 5.11 13.61 12.52
N LEU A 69 3.93 13.61 11.89
CA LEU A 69 3.18 12.40 11.50
C LEU A 69 3.10 12.22 9.98
N GLY A 70 3.34 13.28 9.19
CA GLY A 70 3.25 13.25 7.73
C GLY A 70 2.35 14.35 7.18
N THR A 71 1.93 14.20 5.92
CA THR A 71 1.05 15.15 5.22
C THR A 71 -0.28 14.50 4.85
N ARG A 72 -1.37 15.26 4.99
CA ARG A 72 -2.72 14.87 4.56
C ARG A 72 -3.46 16.07 3.99
N GLY A 73 -4.01 15.94 2.79
CA GLY A 73 -4.64 17.05 2.08
C GLY A 73 -3.65 18.21 1.89
N LEU A 74 -4.05 19.42 2.29
CA LEU A 74 -3.21 20.62 2.24
C LEU A 74 -2.43 20.89 3.53
N GLY A 75 -2.53 19.98 4.50
CA GLY A 75 -1.96 20.17 5.83
C GLY A 75 -0.84 19.18 6.20
N ARG A 76 0.03 19.62 7.09
CA ARG A 76 1.01 18.79 7.80
C ARG A 76 0.45 18.36 9.14
N MET A 77 0.65 17.10 9.52
CA MET A 77 0.11 16.50 10.73
C MET A 77 1.22 16.31 11.75
N TYR A 78 0.93 16.63 13.00
CA TYR A 78 1.83 16.47 14.13
C TYR A 78 1.08 15.84 15.30
N SER A 79 1.76 14.99 16.07
CA SER A 79 1.30 14.64 17.42
C SER A 79 1.68 15.78 18.36
N GLY A 80 0.86 16.01 19.38
CA GLY A 80 1.13 16.98 20.42
C GLY A 80 0.38 16.67 21.71
N VAL A 81 0.66 17.48 22.72
CA VAL A 81 -0.05 17.42 24.01
C VAL A 81 -0.49 18.82 24.40
N ARG A 82 -1.66 18.93 25.03
CA ARG A 82 -2.07 20.16 25.71
C ARG A 82 -1.31 20.25 27.04
N ILE A 83 -0.62 21.36 27.28
CA ILE A 83 0.32 21.48 28.42
C ILE A 83 -0.39 21.48 29.78
N ASP A 84 -1.63 21.98 29.85
CA ASP A 84 -2.35 22.11 31.12
C ASP A 84 -2.75 20.77 31.76
N ASN A 85 -3.00 19.73 30.97
CA ASN A 85 -3.46 18.44 31.46
C ASN A 85 -2.84 17.22 30.74
N ASN A 86 -1.82 17.44 29.92
CA ASN A 86 -1.18 16.42 29.09
C ASN A 86 -2.13 15.63 28.18
N GLN A 87 -3.31 16.20 27.85
CA GLN A 87 -4.24 15.53 26.93
C GLN A 87 -3.64 15.47 25.54
N PRO A 88 -3.60 14.28 24.90
CA PRO A 88 -3.02 14.15 23.58
C PRO A 88 -3.93 14.76 22.51
N VAL A 89 -3.29 15.38 21.51
CA VAL A 89 -3.94 16.08 20.41
C VAL A 89 -3.20 15.81 19.11
N VAL A 90 -3.93 15.93 18.01
CA VAL A 90 -3.37 16.01 16.67
C VAL A 90 -3.38 17.47 16.24
N ILE A 91 -2.20 18.00 15.92
CA ILE A 91 -2.00 19.37 15.47
C ILE A 91 -1.86 19.33 13.96
N ARG A 92 -2.74 20.03 13.25
CA ARG A 92 -2.69 20.14 11.80
C ARG A 92 -2.25 21.54 11.40
N GLU A 93 -1.11 21.62 10.74
CA GLU A 93 -0.54 22.85 10.21
C GLU A 93 -1.01 23.08 8.77
N TYR A 94 -1.42 24.32 8.50
CA TYR A 94 -1.63 24.85 7.17
C TYR A 94 -0.70 26.05 6.92
N LEU A 95 -0.32 26.23 5.66
CA LEU A 95 0.69 27.20 5.25
C LEU A 95 0.10 28.23 4.27
N LEU A 96 0.45 29.49 4.48
CA LEU A 96 0.16 30.62 3.59
C LEU A 96 1.49 31.27 3.15
N PRO A 97 2.34 30.56 2.40
CA PRO A 97 3.64 31.05 1.97
C PRO A 97 3.58 32.35 1.14
N ASN A 98 4.44 33.32 1.45
CA ASN A 98 4.46 34.64 0.81
C ASN A 98 4.67 34.67 -0.71
N ARG A 99 5.27 33.64 -1.31
CA ARG A 99 5.40 33.58 -2.79
C ARG A 99 4.11 33.17 -3.48
N SER A 100 3.19 32.53 -2.76
CA SER A 100 1.92 32.04 -3.30
C SER A 100 0.72 32.85 -2.81
N PHE A 101 0.86 33.60 -1.70
CA PHE A 101 -0.18 34.45 -1.13
C PHE A 101 0.37 35.83 -0.82
N ASN A 102 -0.36 36.88 -1.17
CA ASN A 102 -0.01 38.23 -0.74
C ASN A 102 -0.45 38.50 0.71
N ASP A 103 0.01 39.61 1.29
CA ASP A 103 -0.23 39.95 2.69
C ASP A 103 -1.72 40.13 3.01
N GLU A 104 -2.47 40.77 2.11
CA GLU A 104 -3.90 41.03 2.32
C GLU A 104 -4.72 39.74 2.25
N GLU A 105 -4.45 38.87 1.27
CA GLU A 105 -5.03 37.53 1.20
C GLU A 105 -4.71 36.70 2.43
N THR A 106 -3.45 36.74 2.88
CA THR A 106 -2.99 36.03 4.07
C THR A 106 -3.75 36.49 5.31
N ARG A 107 -3.89 37.81 5.50
CA ARG A 107 -4.64 38.41 6.60
C ARG A 107 -6.11 37.96 6.58
N GLN A 108 -6.78 38.11 5.44
CA GLN A 108 -8.19 37.73 5.29
C GLN A 108 -8.42 36.22 5.53
N ARG A 109 -7.54 35.36 5.00
CA ARG A 109 -7.64 33.90 5.17
C ARG A 109 -7.42 33.49 6.63
N LYS A 110 -6.46 34.09 7.33
CA LYS A 110 -6.24 33.86 8.77
C LYS A 110 -7.43 34.30 9.63
N GLU A 111 -8.02 35.46 9.32
CA GLU A 111 -9.21 35.96 10.02
C GLU A 111 -10.45 35.09 9.78
N LYS A 112 -10.57 34.48 8.60
CA LYS A 112 -11.58 33.45 8.32
C LYS A 112 -11.26 32.17 9.08
N PHE A 113 -10.01 31.70 9.03
CA PHE A 113 -9.55 30.46 9.65
C PHE A 113 -9.79 30.44 11.17
N GLN A 114 -9.54 31.53 11.88
CA GLN A 114 -9.78 31.61 13.33
C GLN A 114 -11.25 31.33 13.72
N ARG A 115 -12.18 31.41 12.76
CA ARG A 115 -13.62 31.21 12.95
C ARG A 115 -14.14 29.84 12.46
N VAL A 116 -13.27 28.86 12.16
CA VAL A 116 -13.72 27.58 11.57
C VAL A 116 -13.84 26.41 12.54
N ALA A 117 -13.09 26.38 13.65
CA ALA A 117 -13.09 25.27 14.61
C ALA A 117 -14.11 25.44 15.74
N GLY A 118 -14.67 24.35 16.27
CA GLY A 118 -15.69 24.40 17.32
C GLY A 118 -17.13 24.28 16.79
N VAL A 119 -17.32 23.65 15.63
CA VAL A 119 -18.66 23.32 15.10
C VAL A 119 -19.38 22.40 16.08
N SER A 120 -20.58 22.78 16.49
CA SER A 120 -21.41 22.03 17.43
C SER A 120 -22.89 22.13 17.08
N LEU A 121 -23.74 21.32 17.70
CA LEU A 121 -25.19 21.46 17.56
C LEU A 121 -25.69 22.72 18.27
N ALA A 122 -26.54 23.49 17.59
CA ALA A 122 -27.10 24.73 18.14
C ALA A 122 -28.01 24.49 19.36
N ASP A 123 -28.61 23.30 19.46
CA ASP A 123 -29.48 22.90 20.57
C ASP A 123 -28.71 22.35 21.80
N GLY A 124 -27.38 22.31 21.75
CA GLY A 124 -26.53 21.88 22.87
C GLY A 124 -26.49 20.37 23.13
N ARG A 125 -27.17 19.54 22.32
CA ARG A 125 -27.06 18.08 22.45
C ARG A 125 -25.67 17.63 22.00
N ASN A 126 -25.03 16.78 22.80
CA ASN A 126 -23.82 16.09 22.39
C ASN A 126 -24.23 14.78 21.70
N GLN A 127 -24.44 14.81 20.39
CA GLN A 127 -24.63 13.59 19.60
C GLN A 127 -23.28 13.15 19.06
N ASN A 128 -22.98 11.85 19.17
CA ASN A 128 -21.82 11.25 18.54
C ASN A 128 -22.09 11.05 17.04
N PHE A 129 -22.15 12.14 16.29
CA PHE A 129 -22.15 12.08 14.83
C PHE A 129 -20.71 11.84 14.38
N ARG A 130 -20.51 10.97 13.40
CA ARG A 130 -19.17 10.44 13.03
C ARG A 130 -18.36 11.46 12.22
N LEU A 131 -18.15 12.65 12.78
CA LEU A 131 -17.33 13.73 12.25
C LEU A 131 -16.24 14.06 13.28
N ILE A 132 -14.98 14.04 12.83
CA ILE A 132 -13.85 14.46 13.66
C ILE A 132 -13.87 15.98 13.77
N ASN A 133 -14.25 16.47 14.95
CA ASN A 133 -14.35 17.90 15.21
C ASN A 133 -13.01 18.49 15.64
N ALA A 134 -12.68 19.66 15.09
CA ALA A 134 -11.59 20.49 15.57
C ALA A 134 -12.03 21.25 16.82
N VAL A 135 -11.20 21.19 17.86
CA VAL A 135 -11.42 21.87 19.15
C VAL A 135 -11.06 23.35 19.04
N GLU A 136 -10.04 23.67 18.24
CA GLU A 136 -9.52 25.03 18.15
C GLU A 136 -8.86 25.31 16.79
N ALA A 137 -8.96 26.55 16.31
CA ALA A 137 -8.28 27.06 15.12
C ALA A 137 -7.44 28.28 15.51
N ILE A 138 -6.13 28.14 15.36
CA ILE A 138 -5.14 29.11 15.83
C ILE A 138 -4.47 29.72 14.60
N LYS A 139 -4.46 31.04 14.50
CA LYS A 139 -3.65 31.77 13.50
C LYS A 139 -2.32 32.17 14.12
N ASP A 140 -1.23 32.06 13.38
CA ASP A 140 0.03 32.68 13.77
C ASP A 140 -0.05 34.19 13.48
N GLU A 141 0.07 35.02 14.52
CA GLU A 141 0.01 36.48 14.41
C GLU A 141 1.17 37.07 13.60
N ARG A 142 2.34 36.40 13.58
CA ARG A 142 3.58 36.93 12.99
C ARG A 142 4.15 36.08 11.86
N GLY A 143 3.71 34.83 11.71
CA GLY A 143 4.23 33.90 10.71
C GLY A 143 3.19 33.45 9.69
N GLU A 144 3.58 32.64 8.72
CA GLU A 144 2.74 32.22 7.58
C GLU A 144 1.86 30.99 7.89
N ARG A 145 1.56 30.74 9.17
CA ARG A 145 1.02 29.45 9.64
C ARG A 145 -0.36 29.57 10.26
N CYS A 146 -1.12 28.49 10.16
CA CYS A 146 -2.39 28.29 10.83
C CYS A 146 -2.42 26.86 11.38
N TYR A 147 -3.00 26.68 12.56
CA TYR A 147 -3.03 25.39 13.26
C TYR A 147 -4.46 25.01 13.61
N LEU A 148 -4.87 23.81 13.22
CA LEU A 148 -6.14 23.22 13.61
C LEU A 148 -5.85 22.13 14.65
N ILE A 149 -6.45 22.27 15.83
CA ILE A 149 -6.26 21.35 16.94
C ILE A 149 -7.41 20.35 16.93
N ILE A 150 -7.07 19.07 16.82
CA ILE A 150 -8.00 17.95 16.80
C ILE A 150 -7.74 17.11 18.04
N GLN A 151 -8.79 16.78 18.80
CA GLN A 151 -8.65 15.83 19.89
C GLN A 151 -8.34 14.45 19.31
N GLU A 152 -7.33 13.76 19.84
CA GLU A 152 -6.97 12.44 19.33
C GLU A 152 -8.15 11.47 19.50
N VAL A 153 -8.50 10.78 18.41
CA VAL A 153 -9.54 9.75 18.37
C VAL A 153 -8.86 8.44 18.01
N ASP A 154 -9.25 7.34 18.64
CA ASP A 154 -8.78 5.98 18.35
C ASP A 154 -9.27 5.49 16.97
N VAL A 155 -8.89 6.16 15.89
CA VAL A 155 -9.17 5.79 14.50
C VAL A 155 -7.86 5.37 13.85
N SER A 156 -7.88 4.22 13.18
CA SER A 156 -6.66 3.51 12.77
C SER A 156 -6.05 4.00 11.47
N GLN A 157 -6.87 4.38 10.49
CA GLN A 157 -6.41 4.72 9.14
C GLN A 157 -7.49 5.35 8.26
N THR A 158 -7.09 5.94 7.13
CA THR A 158 -7.99 6.42 6.06
C THR A 158 -8.57 5.24 5.25
N LEU A 159 -9.69 5.43 4.55
CA LEU A 159 -10.22 4.42 3.63
C LEU A 159 -9.25 4.13 2.48
N ARG A 160 -8.44 5.11 2.05
CA ARG A 160 -7.37 4.89 1.07
C ARG A 160 -6.34 3.88 1.57
N GLN A 161 -5.85 4.07 2.79
CA GLN A 161 -4.88 3.15 3.41
C GLN A 161 -5.51 1.77 3.61
N TYR A 162 -6.76 1.71 4.07
CA TYR A 162 -7.49 0.45 4.20
C TYR A 162 -7.57 -0.30 2.86
N LEU A 163 -7.90 0.39 1.75
CA LEU A 163 -7.94 -0.22 0.42
C LEU A 163 -6.58 -0.73 -0.05
N GLN A 164 -5.49 -0.02 0.27
CA GLN A 164 -4.14 -0.45 -0.06
C GLN A 164 -3.74 -1.72 0.69
N GLU A 165 -4.21 -1.88 1.93
CA GLU A 165 -3.93 -3.04 2.77
C GLU A 165 -4.83 -4.24 2.46
N ASN A 166 -6.11 -4.00 2.15
CA ASN A 166 -7.14 -5.06 2.12
C ASN A 166 -7.75 -5.30 0.72
N GLY A 167 -7.49 -4.43 -0.25
CA GLY A 167 -8.11 -4.51 -1.58
C GLY A 167 -9.57 -4.08 -1.60
N ALA A 168 -10.36 -4.61 -2.54
CA ALA A 168 -11.76 -4.26 -2.73
C ALA A 168 -12.64 -4.67 -1.54
N MET A 169 -13.64 -3.84 -1.23
CA MET A 169 -14.68 -4.16 -0.24
C MET A 169 -15.82 -4.94 -0.89
N GLU A 170 -16.36 -5.91 -0.13
CA GLU A 170 -17.58 -6.62 -0.49
C GLU A 170 -18.78 -5.69 -0.55
N ALA A 171 -19.80 -6.03 -1.36
CA ALA A 171 -20.99 -5.19 -1.52
C ALA A 171 -21.71 -4.89 -0.19
N SER A 172 -21.71 -5.85 0.74
CA SER A 172 -22.25 -5.66 2.10
C SER A 172 -21.47 -4.61 2.91
N GLN A 173 -20.14 -4.62 2.81
CA GLN A 173 -19.26 -3.66 3.48
C GLN A 173 -19.43 -2.26 2.88
N VAL A 174 -19.52 -2.16 1.54
CA VAL A 174 -19.76 -0.87 0.86
C VAL A 174 -21.13 -0.28 1.26
N ARG A 175 -22.18 -1.12 1.35
CA ARG A 175 -23.49 -0.68 1.86
C ARG A 175 -23.40 -0.17 3.30
N GLU A 176 -22.60 -0.78 4.15
CA GLU A 176 -22.41 -0.33 5.53
C GLU A 176 -21.66 1.02 5.60
N VAL A 177 -20.59 1.18 4.80
CA VAL A 177 -19.91 2.48 4.63
C VAL A 177 -20.92 3.55 4.20
N LEU A 178 -21.70 3.28 3.16
CA LEU A 178 -22.70 4.21 2.63
C LEU A 178 -23.75 4.57 3.68
N ASN A 179 -24.24 3.61 4.46
CA ASN A 179 -25.24 3.83 5.50
C ASN A 179 -24.71 4.78 6.59
N GLN A 180 -23.50 4.53 7.10
CA GLN A 180 -22.87 5.39 8.11
C GLN A 180 -22.53 6.77 7.56
N ALA A 181 -22.06 6.85 6.31
CA ALA A 181 -21.72 8.09 5.64
C ALA A 181 -22.96 8.95 5.40
N LEU A 182 -24.00 8.38 4.78
CA LEU A 182 -25.26 9.08 4.51
C LEU A 182 -25.98 9.50 5.79
N GLN A 183 -25.87 8.72 6.88
CA GLN A 183 -26.38 9.15 8.19
C GLN A 183 -25.68 10.44 8.66
N THR A 184 -24.35 10.50 8.48
CA THR A 184 -23.57 11.66 8.89
C THR A 184 -23.81 12.87 7.96
N LEU A 185 -23.98 12.65 6.65
CA LEU A 185 -24.32 13.71 5.70
C LEU A 185 -25.74 14.23 5.90
N GLN A 186 -26.73 13.34 6.13
CA GLN A 186 -28.09 13.75 6.49
C GLN A 186 -28.06 14.70 7.67
N PHE A 187 -27.28 14.38 8.71
CA PHE A 187 -27.09 15.24 9.85
C PHE A 187 -26.45 16.59 9.45
N LEU A 188 -25.30 16.54 8.77
CA LEU A 188 -24.54 17.74 8.42
C LEU A 188 -25.35 18.70 7.53
N HIS A 189 -26.15 18.15 6.60
CA HIS A 189 -26.95 18.91 5.63
C HIS A 189 -28.24 19.50 6.23
N THR A 190 -28.78 18.92 7.31
CA THR A 190 -30.12 19.29 7.82
C THR A 190 -30.13 19.90 9.20
N GLN A 191 -29.13 19.69 10.05
CA GLN A 191 -29.17 20.16 11.43
C GLN A 191 -28.80 21.64 11.55
N LYS A 192 -29.26 22.28 12.63
CA LYS A 192 -28.82 23.62 13.02
C LYS A 192 -27.45 23.51 13.69
N LEU A 193 -26.44 24.01 13.00
CA LEU A 193 -25.06 23.98 13.46
C LEU A 193 -24.69 25.35 14.02
N ARG A 194 -24.08 25.34 15.20
CA ARG A 194 -23.43 26.50 15.80
C ARG A 194 -21.98 26.52 15.32
N LEU A 195 -21.66 27.55 14.56
CA LEU A 195 -20.31 27.93 14.18
C LEU A 195 -19.70 28.87 15.24
N PRO A 196 -18.38 29.08 15.21
CA PRO A 196 -17.69 30.03 16.08
C PRO A 196 -18.29 31.45 16.03
N ALA A 197 -18.11 32.21 17.11
CA ALA A 197 -18.82 33.48 17.36
C ALA A 197 -20.35 33.35 17.51
N ASN A 198 -20.83 32.16 17.86
CA ASN A 198 -22.25 31.85 18.12
C ASN A 198 -23.17 32.07 16.90
N GLN A 199 -22.62 31.98 15.68
CA GLN A 199 -23.40 32.02 14.46
C GLN A 199 -24.13 30.69 14.29
N ILE A 200 -25.44 30.75 13.99
CA ILE A 200 -26.24 29.55 13.76
C ILE A 200 -26.55 29.47 12.26
N GLN A 201 -26.18 28.34 11.65
CA GLN A 201 -26.48 28.06 10.25
C GLN A 201 -27.32 26.78 10.14
N GLN A 202 -28.28 26.80 9.22
CA GLN A 202 -29.06 25.62 8.85
C GLN A 202 -28.27 24.78 7.84
N GLY A 203 -27.73 23.65 8.29
CA GLY A 203 -26.96 22.72 7.45
C GLY A 203 -25.65 23.27 6.91
N MET A 204 -24.74 22.37 6.53
CA MET A 204 -23.52 22.69 5.78
C MET A 204 -23.10 21.50 4.92
N ALA A 205 -22.42 21.74 3.81
CA ALA A 205 -21.77 20.66 3.05
C ALA A 205 -20.43 20.28 3.71
N HIS A 206 -20.02 19.02 3.56
CA HIS A 206 -18.67 18.57 3.89
C HIS A 206 -17.66 19.16 2.89
N GLY A 207 -17.98 19.09 1.59
CA GLY A 207 -17.29 19.75 0.48
C GLY A 207 -15.94 19.15 0.08
N ASN A 208 -15.40 18.19 0.84
CA ASN A 208 -14.09 17.58 0.60
C ASN A 208 -14.11 16.04 0.78
N ILE A 209 -15.22 15.38 0.43
CA ILE A 209 -15.35 13.92 0.60
C ILE A 209 -14.42 13.17 -0.36
N SER A 210 -13.61 12.26 0.18
CA SER A 210 -12.69 11.39 -0.56
C SER A 210 -12.26 10.19 0.28
N LEU A 211 -11.51 9.25 -0.31
CA LEU A 211 -10.91 8.13 0.42
C LEU A 211 -9.90 8.59 1.50
N ASP A 212 -9.35 9.80 1.41
CA ASP A 212 -8.40 10.37 2.38
C ASP A 212 -9.11 11.12 3.52
N SER A 213 -10.35 11.59 3.30
CA SER A 213 -11.15 12.37 4.25
C SER A 213 -12.18 11.52 5.01
N ILE A 214 -12.13 10.19 4.83
CA ILE A 214 -12.95 9.21 5.54
C ILE A 214 -12.00 8.27 6.25
N LEU A 215 -12.11 8.20 7.57
CA LEU A 215 -11.34 7.33 8.45
C LEU A 215 -12.15 6.07 8.76
N ILE A 216 -11.48 4.95 8.96
CA ILE A 216 -12.10 3.69 9.37
C ILE A 216 -11.47 3.18 10.68
N LYS A 217 -12.34 2.74 11.59
CA LYS A 217 -12.01 2.06 12.85
C LYS A 217 -12.58 0.65 12.80
N LEU A 218 -11.70 -0.34 12.83
CA LEU A 218 -12.08 -1.75 12.85
C LEU A 218 -12.31 -2.18 14.31
N GLU A 219 -13.46 -2.78 14.61
CA GLU A 219 -13.68 -3.43 15.90
C GLU A 219 -13.01 -4.80 15.94
N LYS A 220 -12.42 -5.13 17.09
CA LYS A 220 -11.80 -6.44 17.33
C LYS A 220 -12.89 -7.45 17.66
N ASN A 221 -13.45 -8.15 16.67
CA ASN A 221 -14.32 -9.29 16.95
C ASN A 221 -13.50 -10.50 17.40
N GLN A 222 -13.81 -11.01 18.60
CA GLN A 222 -13.16 -12.19 19.21
C GLN A 222 -13.67 -13.53 18.66
N ASN A 223 -14.64 -13.54 17.74
CA ASN A 223 -15.21 -14.78 17.20
C ASN A 223 -15.31 -14.73 15.67
N HIS A 224 -14.77 -15.77 15.03
CA HIS A 224 -14.87 -16.04 13.60
C HIS A 224 -16.33 -16.16 13.15
N GLN A 225 -16.93 -15.07 12.69
CA GLN A 225 -18.15 -15.11 11.86
C GLN A 225 -18.20 -13.89 10.93
N SER A 226 -17.77 -14.10 9.69
CA SER A 226 -18.07 -13.45 8.40
C SER A 226 -18.37 -11.94 8.22
N ASN A 227 -18.52 -11.09 9.24
CA ASN A 227 -18.71 -9.64 9.08
C ASN A 227 -17.85 -8.88 10.10
N GLN A 228 -16.73 -8.34 9.64
CA GLN A 228 -15.89 -7.45 10.44
C GLN A 228 -16.67 -6.16 10.71
N GLN A 229 -17.03 -5.90 11.96
CA GLN A 229 -17.71 -4.67 12.36
C GLN A 229 -16.71 -3.50 12.33
N PHE A 230 -17.11 -2.38 11.72
CA PHE A 230 -16.29 -1.18 11.64
C PHE A 230 -17.15 0.08 11.70
N TYR A 231 -16.51 1.19 12.07
CA TYR A 231 -17.10 2.51 11.99
C TYR A 231 -16.27 3.43 11.11
N ILE A 232 -16.94 4.31 10.36
CA ILE A 232 -16.27 5.35 9.59
C ILE A 232 -16.45 6.73 10.20
N TYR A 233 -15.48 7.62 10.01
CA TYR A 233 -15.55 9.00 10.47
C TYR A 233 -15.15 9.97 9.37
N PHE A 234 -15.91 11.03 9.15
CA PHE A 234 -15.51 12.13 8.28
C PHE A 234 -14.49 13.04 8.95
N CYS A 235 -13.58 13.60 8.18
CA CYS A 235 -12.64 14.64 8.62
C CYS A 235 -12.31 15.59 7.46
N ASP A 236 -11.52 16.63 7.75
CA ASP A 236 -10.94 17.52 6.73
C ASP A 236 -12.02 18.26 5.90
N LEU A 237 -12.98 18.88 6.58
CA LEU A 237 -14.03 19.70 5.97
C LEU A 237 -13.47 20.79 5.02
N ALA A 238 -14.16 21.04 3.91
CA ALA A 238 -13.75 22.05 2.94
C ALA A 238 -13.67 23.46 3.52
N ILE A 239 -14.49 23.79 4.52
CA ILE A 239 -14.41 25.09 5.23
C ILE A 239 -13.05 25.32 5.91
N TYR A 240 -12.27 24.26 6.14
CA TYR A 240 -10.90 24.32 6.64
C TYR A 240 -9.90 24.35 5.49
N GLU A 241 -9.98 23.37 4.58
CA GLU A 241 -8.99 23.14 3.52
C GLU A 241 -8.97 24.27 2.49
N SER A 242 -10.15 24.73 2.05
CA SER A 242 -10.28 25.68 0.94
C SER A 242 -9.60 27.02 1.21
N LEU A 243 -9.44 27.39 2.49
CA LEU A 243 -8.72 28.59 2.90
C LEU A 243 -7.22 28.56 2.57
N PHE A 244 -6.68 27.40 2.20
CA PHE A 244 -5.26 27.21 1.86
C PHE A 244 -5.05 26.75 0.43
N GLU A 245 -6.11 26.70 -0.38
CA GLU A 245 -5.99 26.49 -1.82
C GLU A 245 -5.35 27.70 -2.49
N HIS A 246 -4.57 27.45 -3.54
CA HIS A 246 -3.89 28.49 -4.29
C HIS A 246 -4.89 29.56 -4.79
N PRO A 247 -4.56 30.87 -4.78
CA PRO A 247 -5.51 31.93 -5.14
C PRO A 247 -6.10 31.83 -6.56
N THR A 248 -5.44 31.10 -7.45
CA THR A 248 -5.95 30.83 -8.81
C THR A 248 -7.11 29.83 -8.84
N VAL A 249 -7.38 29.12 -7.75
CA VAL A 249 -8.54 28.25 -7.62
C VAL A 249 -9.74 29.10 -7.24
N GLN A 250 -10.76 29.09 -8.10
CA GLN A 250 -12.00 29.82 -7.83
C GLN A 250 -12.73 29.18 -6.65
N ALA A 251 -12.93 29.93 -5.57
CA ALA A 251 -13.67 29.46 -4.42
C ALA A 251 -15.15 29.29 -4.80
N SER A 252 -15.63 28.05 -4.85
CA SER A 252 -17.04 27.72 -4.92
C SER A 252 -17.55 27.28 -3.55
N GLN A 253 -18.75 27.71 -3.18
CA GLN A 253 -19.40 27.22 -1.97
C GLN A 253 -19.85 25.79 -2.21
N ALA A 254 -19.30 24.85 -1.43
CA ALA A 254 -19.66 23.44 -1.53
C ALA A 254 -21.16 23.23 -1.25
N LYS A 255 -21.79 22.36 -2.05
CA LYS A 255 -23.22 22.07 -1.94
C LYS A 255 -23.47 20.65 -1.41
N PRO A 256 -24.57 20.40 -0.67
CA PRO A 256 -24.96 19.07 -0.22
C PRO A 256 -25.02 18.00 -1.32
N GLU A 257 -25.46 18.38 -2.52
CA GLU A 257 -25.53 17.52 -3.71
C GLU A 257 -24.14 17.04 -4.17
N GLU A 258 -23.11 17.88 -4.05
CA GLU A 258 -21.73 17.52 -4.41
C GLU A 258 -21.13 16.48 -3.45
N ASP A 259 -21.54 16.50 -2.18
CA ASP A 259 -21.15 15.49 -1.19
C ASP A 259 -21.68 14.10 -1.55
N LEU A 260 -22.91 14.04 -2.07
CA LEU A 260 -23.50 12.77 -2.53
C LEU A 260 -22.68 12.20 -3.69
N ILE A 261 -22.38 13.03 -4.70
CA ILE A 261 -21.56 12.63 -5.85
C ILE A 261 -20.19 12.14 -5.39
N ALA A 262 -19.52 12.89 -4.50
CA ALA A 262 -18.21 12.53 -3.98
C ALA A 262 -18.24 11.23 -3.16
N LEU A 263 -19.29 11.00 -2.37
CA LEU A 263 -19.49 9.75 -1.64
C LEU A 263 -19.73 8.57 -2.58
N GLY A 264 -20.53 8.76 -3.64
CA GLY A 264 -20.75 7.74 -4.67
C GLY A 264 -19.46 7.35 -5.38
N LEU A 265 -18.62 8.33 -5.72
CA LEU A 265 -17.29 8.08 -6.29
C LEU A 265 -16.38 7.32 -5.33
N ALA A 266 -16.36 7.70 -4.04
CA ALA A 266 -15.59 6.97 -3.03
C ALA A 266 -16.05 5.52 -2.92
N ALA A 267 -17.36 5.27 -2.89
CA ALA A 267 -17.93 3.93 -2.83
C ALA A 267 -17.65 3.10 -4.09
N PHE A 268 -17.66 3.72 -5.27
CA PHE A 268 -17.22 3.08 -6.51
C PHE A 268 -15.77 2.59 -6.42
N TYR A 269 -14.85 3.41 -5.90
CA TYR A 269 -13.47 2.99 -5.70
C TYR A 269 -13.34 1.89 -4.64
N LEU A 270 -14.19 1.89 -3.61
CA LEU A 270 -14.24 0.80 -2.61
C LEU A 270 -14.63 -0.53 -3.27
N CYS A 271 -15.61 -0.52 -4.17
CA CYS A 271 -16.00 -1.70 -4.95
C CYS A 271 -14.87 -2.24 -5.83
N LEU A 272 -13.99 -1.37 -6.34
CA LEU A 272 -12.89 -1.75 -7.23
C LEU A 272 -11.59 -2.09 -6.49
N GLY A 273 -11.45 -1.69 -5.23
CA GLY A 273 -10.21 -1.83 -4.46
C GLY A 273 -9.10 -0.84 -4.84
N ARG A 274 -9.39 0.12 -5.72
CA ARG A 274 -8.44 1.11 -6.24
C ARG A 274 -9.18 2.31 -6.81
N ASP A 275 -8.51 3.47 -6.84
CA ASP A 275 -9.04 4.70 -7.42
C ASP A 275 -8.29 5.19 -8.66
N ILE A 276 -7.18 4.54 -9.03
CA ILE A 276 -6.33 4.91 -10.16
C ILE A 276 -6.17 3.70 -11.09
N ASP A 277 -6.21 3.96 -12.40
CA ASP A 277 -5.87 2.98 -13.43
C ASP A 277 -4.34 2.77 -13.50
N SER A 278 -3.91 1.52 -13.36
CA SER A 278 -2.49 1.15 -13.26
C SER A 278 -1.65 1.51 -14.49
N ASN A 279 -2.27 1.64 -15.67
CA ASN A 279 -1.55 1.89 -16.92
C ASN A 279 -1.45 3.39 -17.24
N SER A 280 -2.52 4.15 -16.98
CA SER A 280 -2.61 5.57 -17.32
C SER A 280 -2.28 6.50 -16.15
N GLY A 281 -2.34 6.00 -14.92
CA GLY A 281 -2.20 6.80 -13.70
C GLY A 281 -3.33 7.83 -13.53
N GLN A 282 -4.45 7.66 -14.23
CA GLN A 282 -5.63 8.53 -14.14
C GLN A 282 -6.68 7.94 -13.20
N PRO A 283 -7.51 8.78 -12.56
CA PRO A 283 -8.64 8.30 -11.77
C PRO A 283 -9.57 7.41 -12.60
N LEU A 284 -10.05 6.32 -11.99
CA LEU A 284 -10.98 5.41 -12.65
C LEU A 284 -12.30 6.12 -12.97
N ASN A 285 -12.77 5.94 -14.21
CA ASN A 285 -13.96 6.64 -14.70
C ASN A 285 -15.22 5.77 -14.47
N PRO A 286 -16.18 6.18 -13.63
CA PRO A 286 -17.40 5.41 -13.38
C PRO A 286 -18.30 5.26 -14.61
N LYS A 287 -18.07 6.03 -15.68
CA LYS A 287 -18.77 5.88 -16.97
C LYS A 287 -18.28 4.68 -17.81
N ASP A 288 -17.18 4.04 -17.43
CA ASP A 288 -16.70 2.84 -18.13
C ASP A 288 -17.41 1.59 -17.58
N ASP A 289 -18.41 1.10 -18.32
CA ASP A 289 -19.21 -0.06 -17.94
C ASP A 289 -18.38 -1.33 -17.68
N ARG A 290 -17.20 -1.45 -18.30
CA ARG A 290 -16.30 -2.61 -18.10
C ARG A 290 -15.76 -2.70 -16.68
N LEU A 291 -15.75 -1.59 -15.94
CA LEU A 291 -15.29 -1.56 -14.56
C LEU A 291 -16.33 -2.15 -13.59
N TRP A 292 -17.59 -2.30 -14.00
CA TRP A 292 -18.69 -2.72 -13.13
C TRP A 292 -18.97 -4.24 -13.14
N SER A 293 -18.01 -5.08 -13.56
CA SER A 293 -18.29 -6.41 -14.09
C SER A 293 -18.64 -7.53 -13.09
N ASN A 294 -18.66 -7.28 -11.76
CA ASN A 294 -18.96 -8.31 -10.74
C ASN A 294 -19.83 -7.79 -9.57
N THR A 295 -20.50 -6.65 -9.73
CA THR A 295 -21.17 -5.98 -8.60
C THR A 295 -22.66 -6.31 -8.56
N ASP A 296 -23.17 -6.53 -7.35
CA ASP A 296 -24.58 -6.46 -6.99
C ASP A 296 -25.31 -5.37 -7.81
N SER A 297 -26.21 -5.80 -8.70
CA SER A 297 -26.86 -4.92 -9.67
C SER A 297 -27.67 -3.81 -9.01
N HIS A 298 -28.24 -4.06 -7.83
CA HIS A 298 -28.98 -3.06 -7.07
C HIS A 298 -28.04 -2.01 -6.48
N LEU A 299 -26.87 -2.43 -5.99
CA LEU A 299 -25.85 -1.50 -5.52
C LEU A 299 -25.27 -0.67 -6.68
N LYS A 300 -25.05 -1.26 -7.86
CA LYS A 300 -24.62 -0.52 -9.07
C LYS A 300 -25.60 0.61 -9.39
N LEU A 301 -26.90 0.30 -9.50
CA LEU A 301 -27.93 1.30 -9.79
C LEU A 301 -27.99 2.39 -8.73
N PHE A 302 -27.89 2.02 -7.45
CA PHE A 302 -27.82 2.97 -6.36
C PHE A 302 -26.63 3.93 -6.49
N LEU A 303 -25.44 3.41 -6.82
CA LEU A 303 -24.23 4.21 -7.01
C LEU A 303 -24.31 5.10 -8.25
N HIS A 304 -24.94 4.65 -9.33
CA HIS A 304 -25.18 5.48 -10.52
C HIS A 304 -26.02 6.72 -10.19
N GLN A 305 -27.11 6.55 -9.42
CA GLN A 305 -27.92 7.67 -8.93
C GLN A 305 -27.11 8.59 -8.01
N LEU A 306 -26.30 8.01 -7.11
CA LEU A 306 -25.49 8.78 -6.16
C LEU A 306 -24.39 9.61 -6.86
N ILE A 307 -23.78 9.08 -7.93
CA ILE A 307 -22.74 9.75 -8.74
C ILE A 307 -23.35 10.75 -9.75
N GLY A 308 -24.66 10.69 -9.99
CA GLY A 308 -25.35 11.52 -10.99
C GLY A 308 -25.20 11.02 -12.43
N LEU A 309 -25.00 9.72 -12.62
CA LEU A 309 -25.11 9.06 -13.93
C LEU A 309 -26.57 8.75 -14.29
N ASP A 310 -27.40 8.52 -13.28
CA ASP A 310 -28.86 8.40 -13.36
C ASP A 310 -29.53 9.56 -12.59
N THR A 311 -30.87 9.51 -12.46
CA THR A 311 -31.63 10.52 -11.68
C THR A 311 -31.06 10.64 -10.26
N PRO A 312 -30.49 11.80 -9.89
CA PRO A 312 -29.79 11.96 -8.62
C PRO A 312 -30.75 12.03 -7.43
N PHE A 313 -30.26 11.63 -6.26
CA PHE A 313 -31.00 11.83 -5.02
C PHE A 313 -31.01 13.31 -4.61
N GLU A 314 -32.18 13.81 -4.22
CA GLU A 314 -32.32 15.21 -3.79
C GLU A 314 -31.65 15.49 -2.43
N SER A 315 -31.45 14.46 -1.60
CA SER A 315 -30.84 14.60 -0.28
C SER A 315 -30.22 13.30 0.25
N ALA A 316 -29.29 13.44 1.20
CA ALA A 316 -28.71 12.30 1.92
C ALA A 316 -29.76 11.46 2.67
N GLU A 317 -30.86 12.07 3.12
CA GLU A 317 -31.96 11.35 3.76
C GLU A 317 -32.66 10.40 2.78
N ILE A 318 -33.00 10.90 1.59
CA ILE A 318 -33.66 10.09 0.56
C ILE A 318 -32.73 8.98 0.09
N ALA A 319 -31.46 9.31 -0.18
CA ALA A 319 -30.44 8.33 -0.54
C ALA A 319 -30.30 7.23 0.53
N ARG A 320 -30.28 7.59 1.82
CA ARG A 320 -30.19 6.61 2.91
C ARG A 320 -31.42 5.71 3.01
N LYS A 321 -32.62 6.28 2.86
CA LYS A 321 -33.86 5.49 2.83
C LYS A 321 -33.86 4.49 1.68
N ALA A 322 -33.45 4.92 0.49
CA ALA A 322 -33.33 4.04 -0.67
C ALA A 322 -32.28 2.94 -0.45
N LEU A 323 -31.12 3.25 0.15
CA LEU A 323 -30.08 2.27 0.48
C LEU A 323 -30.60 1.17 1.42
N LEU A 324 -31.36 1.54 2.45
CA LEU A 324 -31.91 0.60 3.43
C LEU A 324 -33.01 -0.30 2.85
N GLN A 325 -33.60 0.08 1.72
CA GLN A 325 -34.61 -0.69 0.99
C GLN A 325 -34.01 -1.64 -0.06
N LEU A 326 -32.70 -1.56 -0.33
CA LEU A 326 -32.07 -2.46 -1.30
C LEU A 326 -32.19 -3.93 -0.83
N PRO A 327 -32.53 -4.87 -1.73
CA PRO A 327 -32.54 -6.30 -1.43
C PRO A 327 -31.20 -6.74 -0.83
N LYS A 328 -31.21 -7.70 0.11
CA LYS A 328 -29.96 -8.25 0.67
C LYS A 328 -29.11 -8.83 -0.47
N PRO A 329 -27.77 -8.76 -0.40
CA PRO A 329 -26.90 -9.35 -1.41
C PRO A 329 -27.10 -10.88 -1.43
N SER A 330 -28.00 -11.36 -2.28
CA SER A 330 -28.13 -12.78 -2.58
C SER A 330 -26.99 -13.17 -3.52
N GLN A 331 -26.27 -14.25 -3.21
CA GLN A 331 -25.44 -14.95 -4.18
C GLN A 331 -26.35 -15.32 -5.36
N SER A 332 -26.30 -14.52 -6.43
CA SER A 332 -27.14 -14.66 -7.62
C SER A 332 -26.18 -14.68 -8.80
N ASN A 333 -25.85 -15.88 -9.28
CA ASN A 333 -26.55 -16.51 -10.39
C ASN A 333 -26.46 -15.68 -11.67
N SER A 334 -25.57 -16.18 -12.53
CA SER A 334 -25.47 -15.89 -13.95
C SER A 334 -26.85 -15.96 -14.61
N PHE A 335 -27.34 -14.83 -15.08
CA PHE A 335 -28.38 -14.80 -16.10
C PHE A 335 -27.77 -14.29 -17.40
N THR A 336 -27.46 -15.24 -18.26
CA THR A 336 -27.26 -15.07 -19.70
C THR A 336 -28.48 -14.40 -20.28
N THR A 337 -28.35 -13.16 -20.77
CA THR A 337 -29.40 -12.54 -21.58
C THR A 337 -29.11 -12.83 -23.04
N SER A 338 -30.00 -13.65 -23.62
CA SER A 338 -30.17 -13.94 -25.03
C SER A 338 -30.18 -12.67 -25.87
N GLN A 339 -29.44 -12.72 -26.98
CA GLN A 339 -29.56 -11.79 -28.09
C GLN A 339 -31.01 -11.77 -28.59
N GLN A 340 -31.52 -10.58 -28.90
CA GLN A 340 -32.58 -10.40 -29.88
C GLN A 340 -32.03 -9.57 -31.03
N GLU A 341 -32.05 -10.20 -32.19
CA GLU A 341 -31.76 -9.65 -33.50
C GLU A 341 -32.79 -8.57 -33.86
N GLU A 342 -32.31 -7.41 -34.33
CA GLU A 342 -33.13 -6.50 -35.12
C GLU A 342 -32.73 -6.56 -36.60
N LYS A 343 -33.78 -6.67 -37.41
CA LYS A 343 -33.78 -6.99 -38.84
C LYS A 343 -33.19 -5.87 -39.70
N GLN A 344 -32.54 -6.32 -40.76
CA GLN A 344 -32.14 -5.54 -41.93
C GLN A 344 -33.34 -4.90 -42.66
N GLU A 345 -33.13 -3.69 -43.18
CA GLU A 345 -33.72 -3.28 -44.46
C GLU A 345 -32.62 -2.95 -45.48
N LYS A 346 -32.83 -3.47 -46.69
CA LYS A 346 -31.95 -3.34 -47.86
C LYS A 346 -32.29 -2.07 -48.65
N GLY A 347 -31.27 -1.32 -49.02
CA GLY A 347 -31.30 -0.39 -50.15
C GLY A 347 -29.94 -0.41 -50.85
N TRP A 348 -29.88 -0.99 -52.05
CA TRP A 348 -28.65 -1.12 -52.84
C TRP A 348 -28.44 0.15 -53.70
N ASN A 349 -27.17 0.59 -53.75
CA ASN A 349 -26.45 1.27 -54.84
C ASN A 349 -26.29 2.80 -54.79
N LYS A 350 -25.13 3.25 -54.24
CA LYS A 350 -24.11 4.10 -54.90
C LYS A 350 -22.96 4.59 -53.99
N THR A 351 -22.84 4.09 -52.75
CA THR A 351 -21.89 4.61 -51.74
C THR A 351 -20.59 3.81 -51.57
N TRP A 352 -20.39 2.71 -52.31
CA TRP A 352 -19.25 1.80 -52.08
C TRP A 352 -17.88 2.46 -52.35
N PHE A 353 -17.77 3.33 -53.36
CA PHE A 353 -16.50 4.01 -53.68
C PHE A 353 -16.10 5.07 -52.65
N VAL A 354 -17.05 5.71 -51.97
CA VAL A 354 -16.77 6.71 -50.92
C VAL A 354 -16.26 6.02 -49.65
N PHE A 355 -16.82 4.85 -49.32
CA PHE A 355 -16.41 4.10 -48.13
C PHE A 355 -14.98 3.57 -48.24
N TRP A 356 -14.57 3.06 -49.41
CA TRP A 356 -13.19 2.62 -49.65
C TRP A 356 -12.18 3.78 -49.66
N GLY A 357 -12.55 4.95 -50.18
CA GLY A 357 -11.70 6.15 -50.14
C GLY A 357 -11.44 6.65 -48.72
N ILE A 358 -12.48 6.65 -47.87
CA ILE A 358 -12.36 7.04 -46.47
C ILE A 358 -11.54 6.01 -45.67
N LEU A 359 -11.73 4.71 -45.93
CA LEU A 359 -10.97 3.65 -45.26
C LEU A 359 -9.46 3.73 -45.61
N ALA A 360 -9.11 4.02 -46.86
CA ALA A 360 -7.73 4.20 -47.28
C ALA A 360 -7.07 5.43 -46.61
N LEU A 361 -7.81 6.55 -46.48
CA LEU A 361 -7.33 7.74 -45.77
C LEU A 361 -7.16 7.51 -44.26
N ILE A 362 -8.05 6.74 -43.63
CA ILE A 362 -7.93 6.37 -42.21
C ILE A 362 -6.73 5.43 -42.00
N LEU A 363 -6.49 4.48 -42.90
CA LEU A 363 -5.34 3.58 -42.82
C LEU A 363 -4.01 4.30 -43.07
N LEU A 364 -3.97 5.23 -44.02
CA LEU A 364 -2.78 6.07 -44.27
C LEU A 364 -2.52 7.05 -43.13
N GLY A 365 -3.56 7.72 -42.61
CA GLY A 365 -3.45 8.61 -41.45
C GLY A 365 -3.08 7.85 -40.18
N GLY A 366 -3.64 6.66 -39.96
CA GLY A 366 -3.33 5.78 -38.83
C GLY A 366 -1.92 5.21 -38.91
N GLY A 367 -1.47 4.80 -40.09
CA GLY A 367 -0.10 4.32 -40.32
C GLY A 367 0.93 5.43 -40.12
N MET A 368 0.64 6.64 -40.60
CA MET A 368 1.52 7.80 -40.44
C MET A 368 1.57 8.25 -38.97
N TRP A 369 0.46 8.18 -38.23
CA TRP A 369 0.44 8.43 -36.78
C TRP A 369 1.17 7.36 -35.97
N TYR A 370 1.11 6.09 -36.39
CA TYR A 370 1.82 5.00 -35.74
C TYR A 370 3.34 5.10 -35.90
N PHE A 371 3.82 5.47 -37.10
CA PHE A 371 5.25 5.60 -37.38
C PHE A 371 5.87 6.91 -36.89
N LEU A 372 5.09 8.00 -36.79
CA LEU A 372 5.56 9.31 -36.31
C LEU A 372 5.28 9.55 -34.83
N ARG A 373 4.67 8.60 -34.11
CA ARG A 373 4.51 8.71 -32.66
C ARG A 373 5.89 8.68 -32.00
N PRO A 374 6.28 9.73 -31.24
CA PRO A 374 7.49 9.66 -30.43
C PRO A 374 7.34 8.49 -29.46
N LYS A 375 8.27 7.52 -29.51
CA LYS A 375 8.41 6.52 -28.45
C LYS A 375 8.94 7.25 -27.22
N TYR A 376 8.04 7.83 -26.43
CA TYR A 376 8.41 8.36 -25.12
C TYR A 376 8.84 7.16 -24.25
N PRO A 377 10.07 7.14 -23.71
CA PRO A 377 10.39 6.17 -22.68
C PRO A 377 9.38 6.33 -21.54
N SER A 378 8.80 5.22 -21.12
CA SER A 378 7.90 5.16 -19.97
C SER A 378 8.70 5.48 -18.72
N LEU A 379 8.84 6.77 -18.41
CA LEU A 379 9.28 7.22 -17.09
C LEU A 379 8.30 6.63 -16.07
N LYS A 380 8.77 5.66 -15.25
CA LYS A 380 8.04 5.18 -14.08
C LYS A 380 7.71 6.41 -13.21
N ARG A 381 6.45 6.84 -13.26
CA ARG A 381 5.98 8.03 -12.53
C ARG A 381 6.08 7.75 -11.03
N GLU A 382 6.69 8.67 -10.30
CA GLU A 382 6.92 8.59 -8.85
C GLU A 382 5.65 8.18 -8.09
N ASN A 383 5.77 7.20 -7.18
CA ASN A 383 4.69 6.81 -6.28
C ASN A 383 4.49 7.93 -5.24
N PRO A 384 3.36 8.65 -5.21
CA PRO A 384 3.14 9.77 -4.29
C PRO A 384 3.10 9.38 -2.81
N LEU A 385 3.04 8.07 -2.50
CA LEU A 385 3.13 7.54 -1.14
C LEU A 385 4.58 7.46 -0.66
N TRP A 386 5.52 7.20 -1.57
CA TRP A 386 6.95 7.15 -1.25
C TRP A 386 7.41 8.46 -0.61
N SER A 387 7.00 9.60 -1.20
CA SER A 387 7.31 10.94 -0.70
C SER A 387 6.69 11.28 0.67
N ARG A 388 5.84 10.41 1.23
CA ARG A 388 5.24 10.60 2.57
C ARG A 388 5.96 9.81 3.67
N LEU A 389 6.82 8.85 3.30
CA LEU A 389 7.59 8.07 4.26
C LEU A 389 8.68 8.93 4.91
N VAL A 390 8.97 8.65 6.18
CA VAL A 390 10.12 9.20 6.91
C VAL A 390 11.41 8.87 6.11
N PRO A 391 12.30 9.84 5.87
CA PRO A 391 13.46 9.61 5.00
C PRO A 391 14.48 8.65 5.62
N ASN A 392 15.04 8.99 6.79
CA ASN A 392 16.17 8.26 7.37
C ASN A 392 15.82 7.64 8.74
N PHE A 393 16.66 6.71 9.18
CA PHE A 393 16.58 6.10 10.51
C PHE A 393 16.73 7.11 11.64
N SER A 394 17.56 8.14 11.46
CA SER A 394 17.74 9.24 12.42
C SER A 394 16.48 10.06 12.65
N ASP A 395 15.55 10.03 11.69
CA ASP A 395 14.38 10.90 11.65
C ASP A 395 13.15 10.21 12.25
N VAL A 396 13.30 8.94 12.68
CA VAL A 396 12.24 8.20 13.35
C VAL A 396 12.03 8.78 14.75
N PRO A 397 10.84 9.31 15.05
CA PRO A 397 10.60 10.04 16.29
C PRO A 397 10.57 9.10 17.50
N ASN A 398 11.14 9.58 18.62
CA ASN A 398 11.04 8.98 19.94
C ASN A 398 11.51 7.51 20.01
N LEU A 399 12.64 7.20 19.39
CA LEU A 399 13.29 5.89 19.59
C LEU A 399 13.72 5.74 21.06
N PRO A 400 13.23 4.72 21.79
CA PRO A 400 13.51 4.56 23.22
C PRO A 400 14.98 4.21 23.46
N PRO A 401 15.75 5.01 24.24
CA PRO A 401 17.18 4.79 24.44
C PRO A 401 17.44 3.59 25.37
N ARG A 402 17.36 2.38 24.81
CA ARG A 402 17.53 1.10 25.50
C ARG A 402 17.97 0.03 24.52
N GLU A 403 18.43 -1.09 25.06
CA GLU A 403 18.67 -2.33 24.33
C GLU A 403 17.42 -3.22 24.24
N PHE A 404 17.15 -3.70 23.04
CA PHE A 404 16.07 -4.63 22.72
C PHE A 404 16.63 -5.89 22.10
N THR A 405 16.47 -7.03 22.78
CA THR A 405 16.72 -8.33 22.16
C THR A 405 15.53 -8.73 21.31
N TYR A 406 15.78 -9.28 20.12
CA TYR A 406 14.74 -9.78 19.24
C TYR A 406 15.17 -11.07 18.54
N THR A 407 14.19 -11.87 18.13
CA THR A 407 14.44 -13.22 17.62
C THR A 407 13.95 -13.41 16.18
N ALA A 408 14.51 -14.40 15.49
CA ALA A 408 13.96 -14.93 14.25
C ALA A 408 14.32 -16.41 14.14
N GLU A 409 13.64 -17.13 13.26
CA GLU A 409 13.93 -18.53 13.02
C GLU A 409 15.36 -18.69 12.46
N LYS A 410 16.09 -19.70 12.92
CA LYS A 410 17.44 -19.98 12.44
C LYS A 410 17.37 -20.45 10.99
N ASN A 411 18.26 -19.92 10.14
CA ASN A 411 18.24 -20.14 8.68
C ASN A 411 16.94 -19.64 8.00
N SER A 412 16.32 -18.58 8.54
CA SER A 412 15.20 -17.86 7.94
C SER A 412 15.62 -16.84 6.87
N THR A 413 14.64 -16.27 6.18
CA THR A 413 14.82 -15.09 5.34
C THR A 413 15.52 -13.97 6.11
N TRP A 414 15.04 -13.63 7.31
CA TRP A 414 15.65 -12.55 8.08
C TRP A 414 17.12 -12.79 8.43
N GLY A 415 17.45 -14.01 8.87
CA GLY A 415 18.84 -14.39 9.15
C GLY A 415 19.75 -14.31 7.91
N PHE A 416 19.21 -14.56 6.71
CA PHE A 416 19.93 -14.35 5.45
C PHE A 416 20.10 -12.86 5.12
N ILE A 417 19.05 -12.06 5.28
CA ILE A 417 19.03 -10.61 4.99
C ILE A 417 20.04 -9.85 5.85
N LEU A 418 20.12 -10.18 7.15
CA LEU A 418 21.08 -9.58 8.08
C LEU A 418 22.54 -9.71 7.63
N ARG A 419 22.87 -10.77 6.88
CA ARG A 419 24.23 -11.06 6.39
C ARG A 419 24.56 -10.41 5.04
N GLN A 420 23.61 -9.71 4.43
CA GLN A 420 23.84 -9.08 3.13
C GLN A 420 24.63 -7.78 3.26
N LYS A 421 25.34 -7.42 2.17
CA LYS A 421 26.11 -6.17 2.03
C LYS A 421 25.54 -5.34 0.86
N PRO A 422 24.41 -4.66 1.05
CA PRO A 422 23.61 -4.09 -0.02
C PRO A 422 24.29 -3.00 -0.87
N GLN A 423 25.42 -2.41 -0.42
CA GLN A 423 26.33 -1.53 -1.18
C GLN A 423 27.41 -0.85 -0.30
N THR A 424 27.37 -1.05 1.02
CA THR A 424 28.38 -0.58 1.98
C THR A 424 29.36 -1.71 2.37
N THR A 425 30.44 -1.37 3.08
CA THR A 425 31.31 -2.38 3.71
C THR A 425 30.61 -3.11 4.87
N LYS A 426 29.49 -2.55 5.37
CA LYS A 426 28.75 -3.01 6.54
C LYS A 426 27.67 -4.03 6.20
N LEU A 427 27.40 -4.91 7.15
CA LEU A 427 26.26 -5.81 7.10
C LEU A 427 24.96 -5.06 7.38
N VAL A 428 23.83 -5.60 6.91
CA VAL A 428 22.50 -5.10 7.31
C VAL A 428 22.36 -5.16 8.84
N GLU A 429 22.85 -6.23 9.47
CA GLU A 429 22.88 -6.36 10.93
C GLU A 429 23.60 -5.20 11.60
N GLU A 430 24.84 -4.90 11.20
CA GLU A 430 25.61 -3.79 11.75
C GLU A 430 24.91 -2.43 11.60
N THR A 431 24.13 -2.27 10.53
CA THR A 431 23.36 -1.05 10.26
C THR A 431 22.16 -0.92 11.20
N LEU A 432 21.50 -2.04 11.52
CA LEU A 432 20.29 -2.07 12.34
C LEU A 432 20.58 -2.25 13.84
N THR A 433 21.76 -2.76 14.22
CA THR A 433 22.10 -3.05 15.63
C THR A 433 22.12 -1.80 16.48
N LYS A 434 22.60 -0.66 15.97
CA LYS A 434 22.63 0.58 16.74
C LYS A 434 22.15 1.76 15.90
N VAL A 435 20.99 2.29 16.27
CA VAL A 435 20.40 3.47 15.65
C VAL A 435 20.19 4.53 16.73
N SER A 436 20.87 5.66 16.59
CA SER A 436 20.90 6.72 17.62
C SER A 436 21.32 6.14 18.98
N ASN A 437 20.48 6.27 20.01
CA ASN A 437 20.72 5.76 21.36
C ASN A 437 20.02 4.41 21.64
N THR A 438 19.47 3.76 20.62
CA THR A 438 18.75 2.48 20.73
C THR A 438 19.59 1.35 20.16
N THR A 439 19.65 0.22 20.86
CA THR A 439 20.37 -0.98 20.42
C THR A 439 19.40 -2.12 20.16
N PHE A 440 19.52 -2.81 19.04
CA PHE A 440 18.72 -3.99 18.69
C PHE A 440 19.63 -5.22 18.55
N ASN A 441 19.51 -6.17 19.47
CA ASN A 441 20.34 -7.36 19.53
C ASN A 441 19.61 -8.56 18.96
N TYR A 442 20.08 -9.07 17.83
CA TYR A 442 19.50 -10.24 17.17
C TYR A 442 19.91 -11.55 17.84
N GLN A 443 18.96 -12.47 18.02
CA GLN A 443 19.21 -13.84 18.46
C GLN A 443 18.46 -14.84 17.56
N ALA A 444 19.19 -15.71 16.87
CA ALA A 444 18.61 -16.78 16.09
C ALA A 444 18.09 -17.90 17.02
N VAL A 445 16.85 -18.34 16.82
CA VAL A 445 16.22 -19.43 17.58
C VAL A 445 15.78 -20.52 16.62
N GLN A 446 15.95 -21.80 16.99
CA GLN A 446 15.63 -22.92 16.12
C GLN A 446 14.40 -23.68 16.60
N SER A 447 13.28 -23.59 15.87
CA SER A 447 12.08 -24.36 16.19
C SER A 447 12.22 -25.84 15.79
N PRO A 448 11.68 -26.80 16.57
CA PRO A 448 11.65 -28.21 16.18
C PRO A 448 10.86 -28.46 14.89
N ASP A 449 9.67 -27.85 14.78
CA ASP A 449 8.87 -27.77 13.56
C ASP A 449 8.05 -26.47 13.63
N VAL A 450 8.37 -25.52 12.74
CA VAL A 450 7.75 -24.18 12.73
C VAL A 450 6.23 -24.23 12.51
N ARG A 451 5.70 -25.34 11.96
CA ARG A 451 4.25 -25.58 11.78
C ARG A 451 3.54 -25.86 13.09
N VAL A 452 4.20 -26.62 13.95
CA VAL A 452 3.62 -27.05 15.22
C VAL A 452 3.86 -25.97 16.26
N ARG A 453 5.06 -25.38 16.26
CA ARG A 453 5.48 -24.45 17.29
C ARG A 453 6.57 -23.52 16.77
N SER A 454 6.28 -22.22 16.73
CA SER A 454 7.26 -21.18 16.41
C SER A 454 7.90 -20.67 17.71
N LEU A 455 9.14 -21.11 17.98
CA LEU A 455 9.89 -20.64 19.14
C LEU A 455 10.18 -19.12 19.12
N PRO A 456 10.48 -18.47 17.96
CA PRO A 456 10.57 -17.01 17.92
C PRO A 456 9.31 -16.34 18.49
N LEU A 457 8.11 -16.77 18.06
CA LEU A 457 6.87 -16.22 18.57
C LEU A 457 6.64 -16.54 20.06
N ASP A 458 6.95 -17.77 20.50
CA ASP A 458 6.81 -18.15 21.91
C ASP A 458 7.71 -17.31 22.83
N THR A 459 8.95 -17.02 22.41
CA THR A 459 9.85 -16.17 23.21
C THR A 459 9.32 -14.76 23.41
N VAL A 460 8.55 -14.25 22.43
CA VAL A 460 7.87 -12.95 22.52
C VAL A 460 6.64 -13.03 23.43
N ARG A 461 5.88 -14.15 23.38
CA ARG A 461 4.72 -14.37 24.27
C ARG A 461 5.12 -14.43 25.74
N GLU A 462 6.31 -14.95 26.04
CA GLU A 462 6.85 -15.02 27.40
C GLU A 462 7.36 -13.67 27.95
N CYS A 463 7.37 -12.61 27.14
CA CYS A 463 7.88 -11.30 27.56
C CYS A 463 6.94 -10.62 28.58
N THR A 464 7.51 -10.16 29.68
CA THR A 464 6.82 -9.43 30.76
C THR A 464 7.61 -8.18 31.16
N ILE A 465 7.01 -7.31 31.98
CA ILE A 465 7.67 -6.10 32.52
C ILE A 465 8.94 -6.46 33.33
N GLN A 466 8.92 -7.61 34.03
CA GLN A 466 10.02 -8.03 34.91
C GLN A 466 11.11 -8.81 34.17
N SER A 467 10.75 -9.58 33.15
CA SER A 467 11.68 -10.42 32.39
C SER A 467 11.22 -10.56 30.95
N CYS A 468 12.12 -10.30 30.00
CA CYS A 468 11.83 -10.37 28.58
C CYS A 468 13.04 -10.92 27.83
N LYS A 469 12.92 -12.15 27.29
CA LYS A 469 13.96 -12.77 26.45
C LYS A 469 14.02 -12.13 25.07
N ALA A 470 12.85 -11.81 24.50
CA ALA A 470 12.72 -11.17 23.20
C ALA A 470 11.54 -10.20 23.23
N TYR A 471 11.77 -8.94 22.82
CA TYR A 471 10.74 -7.91 22.76
C TYR A 471 9.88 -8.03 21.50
N PHE A 472 10.42 -8.65 20.47
CA PHE A 472 9.74 -8.91 19.20
C PHE A 472 10.45 -10.03 18.45
N ALA A 473 9.79 -10.56 17.43
CA ALA A 473 10.32 -11.54 16.52
C ALA A 473 10.12 -11.09 15.08
N ILE A 474 10.94 -11.59 14.16
CA ILE A 474 10.76 -11.41 12.73
C ILE A 474 10.44 -12.76 12.10
N THR A 475 9.31 -12.82 11.41
CA THR A 475 8.75 -14.06 10.88
C THR A 475 8.13 -13.82 9.51
N SER A 476 8.14 -14.88 8.69
CA SER A 476 7.42 -14.90 7.40
C SER A 476 5.91 -15.14 7.55
N PHE A 477 5.39 -15.26 8.77
CA PHE A 477 3.97 -15.52 9.02
C PHE A 477 3.48 -14.62 10.15
N PRO A 478 2.29 -14.00 10.00
CA PRO A 478 1.73 -13.18 11.06
C PRO A 478 1.35 -14.05 12.25
N ALA A 479 1.31 -13.45 13.44
CA ALA A 479 0.71 -14.09 14.59
C ALA A 479 -0.81 -14.12 14.41
N GLU A 480 -1.38 -15.31 14.45
CA GLU A 480 -2.82 -15.53 14.30
C GLU A 480 -3.59 -15.35 15.63
N ASP A 481 -2.87 -15.11 16.75
CA ASP A 481 -3.47 -15.00 18.08
C ASP A 481 -3.75 -13.56 18.54
N GLY A 482 -4.59 -13.45 19.58
CA GLY A 482 -5.02 -12.18 20.14
C GLY A 482 -3.95 -11.40 20.90
N GLY A 483 -2.87 -12.03 21.37
CA GLY A 483 -1.87 -11.42 22.27
C GLY A 483 -0.76 -10.66 21.56
N LEU A 484 -0.46 -11.02 20.31
CA LEU A 484 0.59 -10.41 19.51
C LEU A 484 0.03 -9.53 18.40
N LYS A 485 0.81 -8.54 17.96
CA LYS A 485 0.57 -7.70 16.79
C LYS A 485 1.64 -8.00 15.75
N SER A 486 1.23 -8.17 14.50
CA SER A 486 2.11 -8.30 13.35
C SER A 486 2.05 -7.05 12.48
N GLN A 487 3.20 -6.54 12.07
CA GLN A 487 3.31 -5.43 11.15
C GLN A 487 4.25 -5.80 10.01
N ALA A 488 3.75 -5.73 8.77
CA ALA A 488 4.54 -6.02 7.59
C ALA A 488 5.65 -4.96 7.41
N ILE A 489 6.84 -5.41 7.03
CA ILE A 489 8.03 -4.56 6.83
C ILE A 489 8.60 -4.66 5.42
N ALA A 490 8.38 -5.78 4.74
CA ALA A 490 8.74 -6.03 3.35
C ALA A 490 7.98 -7.26 2.85
N SER A 491 8.13 -7.56 1.57
CA SER A 491 7.68 -8.82 0.97
C SER A 491 8.87 -9.70 0.62
N ASP A 492 8.63 -11.01 0.66
CA ASP A 492 9.52 -12.10 0.23
C ASP A 492 8.67 -13.16 -0.47
N GLY A 493 9.19 -14.34 -0.77
CA GLY A 493 8.42 -15.43 -1.33
C GLY A 493 9.29 -16.56 -1.84
N LEU A 494 8.69 -17.47 -2.60
CA LEU A 494 9.42 -18.58 -3.23
C LEU A 494 9.55 -18.37 -4.73
N LEU A 495 10.78 -18.48 -5.21
CA LEU A 495 11.02 -18.70 -6.63
C LEU A 495 11.12 -20.20 -6.88
N ILE A 496 10.32 -20.68 -7.83
CA ILE A 496 10.53 -21.99 -8.44
C ILE A 496 11.52 -21.80 -9.57
N TYR A 497 12.55 -22.61 -9.62
CA TYR A 497 13.57 -22.50 -10.64
C TYR A 497 13.99 -23.86 -11.18
N VAL A 498 14.37 -23.85 -12.44
CA VAL A 498 14.98 -24.99 -13.12
C VAL A 498 16.39 -24.61 -13.55
N ALA A 499 17.18 -25.62 -13.85
CA ALA A 499 18.49 -25.43 -14.40
C ALA A 499 18.40 -24.63 -15.74
N HIS A 500 19.18 -23.54 -15.87
CA HIS A 500 19.36 -22.74 -17.09
C HIS A 500 20.72 -22.88 -17.80
N SER A 501 20.74 -23.03 -19.13
CA SER A 501 21.98 -23.06 -19.95
C SER A 501 21.79 -22.41 -21.33
N LYS A 502 22.81 -21.74 -21.88
CA LYS A 502 22.73 -21.08 -23.21
C LYS A 502 22.75 -22.05 -24.42
N LYS A 503 22.72 -23.38 -24.23
CA LYS A 503 22.70 -24.36 -25.33
C LYS A 503 21.27 -24.53 -25.90
N ASP A 504 21.17 -24.91 -27.18
CA ASP A 504 19.97 -24.84 -28.06
C ASP A 504 18.72 -25.65 -27.65
N SER A 505 18.68 -26.24 -26.45
CA SER A 505 17.46 -26.86 -25.91
C SER A 505 17.59 -27.03 -24.39
N ASN A 506 17.32 -25.96 -23.66
CA ASN A 506 17.25 -25.98 -22.21
C ASN A 506 15.79 -26.11 -21.73
N LEU A 507 15.61 -26.65 -20.53
CA LEU A 507 14.29 -26.85 -19.94
C LEU A 507 13.45 -25.56 -19.81
N PRO A 508 14.02 -24.37 -19.47
CA PRO A 508 13.31 -23.09 -19.52
C PRO A 508 12.59 -22.81 -20.85
N GLN A 509 13.26 -23.00 -22.00
CA GLN A 509 12.69 -22.76 -23.32
C GLN A 509 11.54 -23.72 -23.61
N LEU A 510 11.71 -25.00 -23.29
CA LEU A 510 10.69 -26.03 -23.52
C LEU A 510 9.45 -25.82 -22.63
N LEU A 511 9.65 -25.36 -21.40
CA LEU A 511 8.56 -24.96 -20.50
C LEU A 511 7.93 -23.61 -20.89
N LYS A 512 8.50 -22.89 -21.85
CA LYS A 512 8.14 -21.49 -22.18
C LYS A 512 8.21 -20.61 -20.93
N GLY A 513 9.17 -20.89 -20.05
CA GLY A 513 9.45 -20.16 -18.82
C GLY A 513 8.37 -20.23 -17.74
N LYS A 514 7.47 -21.23 -17.75
CA LYS A 514 6.30 -21.26 -16.84
C LYS A 514 5.90 -22.66 -16.35
N ILE A 515 5.27 -22.72 -15.18
CA ILE A 515 4.74 -23.94 -14.57
C ILE A 515 3.49 -23.65 -13.70
N SER A 516 2.55 -24.59 -13.59
CA SER A 516 1.35 -24.45 -12.74
C SER A 516 1.60 -24.96 -11.32
N LEU A 517 0.86 -24.41 -10.34
CA LEU A 517 0.86 -24.93 -8.96
C LEU A 517 0.47 -26.40 -8.89
N ASP A 518 -0.44 -26.86 -9.75
CA ASP A 518 -0.84 -28.26 -9.81
C ASP A 518 0.28 -29.17 -10.34
N SER A 519 0.98 -28.77 -11.40
CA SER A 519 2.17 -29.49 -11.88
C SER A 519 3.23 -29.60 -10.79
N LEU A 520 3.47 -28.51 -10.04
CA LEU A 520 4.41 -28.53 -8.91
C LEU A 520 3.97 -29.51 -7.83
N ARG A 521 2.68 -29.50 -7.45
CA ARG A 521 2.14 -30.45 -6.48
C ARG A 521 2.34 -31.89 -6.94
N LYS A 522 2.02 -32.20 -8.20
CA LYS A 522 2.19 -33.56 -8.77
C LYS A 522 3.65 -34.02 -8.80
N ILE A 523 4.57 -33.12 -9.18
CA ILE A 523 6.01 -33.39 -9.18
C ILE A 523 6.50 -33.69 -7.75
N TYR A 524 6.23 -32.78 -6.83
CA TYR A 524 6.75 -32.87 -5.47
C TYR A 524 6.05 -33.94 -4.62
N THR A 525 4.90 -34.46 -5.05
CA THR A 525 4.26 -35.64 -4.43
C THR A 525 4.56 -36.95 -5.13
N GLY A 526 5.37 -36.93 -6.21
CA GLY A 526 5.80 -38.14 -6.92
C GLY A 526 4.76 -38.71 -7.88
N GLN A 527 3.65 -38.00 -8.13
CA GLN A 527 2.66 -38.37 -9.14
C GLN A 527 3.22 -38.20 -10.56
N ILE A 528 4.15 -37.27 -10.74
CA ILE A 528 4.91 -37.08 -11.98
C ILE A 528 6.40 -37.17 -11.65
N THR A 529 7.10 -38.11 -12.30
CA THR A 529 8.53 -38.36 -12.07
C THR A 529 9.38 -38.10 -13.32
N ASN A 530 8.76 -37.79 -14.45
CA ASN A 530 9.43 -37.51 -15.72
C ASN A 530 8.84 -36.28 -16.40
N TRP A 531 9.70 -35.47 -17.03
CA TRP A 531 9.27 -34.24 -17.70
C TRP A 531 8.27 -34.47 -18.84
N LYS A 532 8.36 -35.59 -19.56
CA LYS A 532 7.39 -35.96 -20.62
C LYS A 532 5.95 -36.15 -20.12
N ASP A 533 5.79 -36.45 -18.83
CA ASP A 533 4.47 -36.65 -18.21
C ASP A 533 3.85 -35.31 -17.75
N VAL A 534 4.63 -34.24 -17.69
CA VAL A 534 4.14 -32.87 -17.45
C VAL A 534 3.51 -32.28 -18.71
N ASP A 535 4.16 -32.50 -19.87
CA ASP A 535 3.69 -32.09 -21.19
C ASP A 535 4.36 -33.00 -22.22
N LYS A 536 3.59 -33.55 -23.17
CA LYS A 536 4.10 -34.51 -24.16
C LYS A 536 5.20 -33.95 -25.06
N ASN A 537 5.34 -32.61 -25.11
CA ASN A 537 6.40 -31.93 -25.87
C ASN A 537 7.72 -31.79 -25.09
N LEU A 538 7.77 -32.23 -23.83
CA LEU A 538 8.97 -32.22 -22.98
C LEU A 538 9.78 -33.52 -23.13
N PRO A 539 11.10 -33.48 -22.86
CA PRO A 539 11.98 -34.62 -23.07
C PRO A 539 11.70 -35.74 -22.08
N ASP A 540 12.06 -36.97 -22.46
CA ASP A 540 12.11 -38.12 -21.57
C ASP A 540 13.28 -37.98 -20.58
N LEU A 541 13.04 -37.19 -19.54
CA LEU A 541 14.05 -36.75 -18.59
C LEU A 541 13.50 -36.93 -17.16
N PRO A 542 14.15 -37.75 -16.31
CA PRO A 542 13.74 -37.90 -14.92
C PRO A 542 13.80 -36.57 -14.16
N ILE A 543 12.78 -36.31 -13.34
CA ILE A 543 12.68 -35.10 -12.53
C ILE A 543 13.44 -35.30 -11.22
N LYS A 544 14.26 -34.31 -10.85
CA LYS A 544 14.98 -34.24 -9.56
C LYS A 544 14.43 -33.06 -8.74
N PRO A 545 13.43 -33.26 -7.86
CA PRO A 545 12.76 -32.21 -7.11
C PRO A 545 13.51 -31.83 -5.83
N TYR A 546 14.38 -30.82 -5.91
CA TYR A 546 15.13 -30.33 -4.76
C TYR A 546 14.26 -29.48 -3.84
N ALA A 547 14.47 -29.66 -2.53
CA ALA A 547 13.80 -28.93 -1.47
C ALA A 547 14.83 -28.22 -0.56
N PRO A 548 14.57 -26.96 -0.18
CA PRO A 548 15.42 -26.19 0.72
C PRO A 548 15.38 -26.74 2.16
N THR A 549 16.42 -26.44 2.94
CA THR A 549 16.42 -26.67 4.40
C THR A 549 15.93 -25.46 5.20
N GLU A 550 15.71 -24.33 4.54
CA GLU A 550 15.14 -23.12 5.12
C GLU A 550 13.70 -23.38 5.63
N PRO A 551 13.45 -23.33 6.96
CA PRO A 551 12.18 -23.80 7.53
C PRO A 551 10.95 -23.03 7.03
N GLU A 552 11.06 -21.70 6.92
CA GLU A 552 9.97 -20.85 6.44
C GLU A 552 9.67 -21.07 4.95
N ALA A 553 10.68 -21.44 4.15
CA ALA A 553 10.49 -21.74 2.74
C ALA A 553 9.72 -23.05 2.54
N VAL A 554 10.10 -24.09 3.28
CA VAL A 554 9.39 -25.37 3.30
C VAL A 554 7.95 -25.19 3.76
N LEU A 555 7.73 -24.40 4.81
CA LEU A 555 6.39 -24.09 5.32
C LEU A 555 5.54 -23.38 4.26
N LEU A 556 6.08 -22.33 3.63
CA LEU A 556 5.36 -21.60 2.59
C LEU A 556 5.00 -22.49 1.39
N PHE A 557 5.91 -23.40 0.99
CA PHE A 557 5.66 -24.35 -0.08
C PHE A 557 4.54 -25.34 0.27
N GLN A 558 4.57 -25.90 1.49
CA GLN A 558 3.53 -26.81 1.95
C GLN A 558 2.15 -26.14 1.97
N LYS A 559 2.09 -24.89 2.45
CA LYS A 559 0.84 -24.12 2.51
C LYS A 559 0.30 -23.74 1.13
N ARG A 560 1.16 -23.26 0.23
CA ARG A 560 0.73 -22.69 -1.07
C ARG A 560 0.67 -23.70 -2.21
N VAL A 561 1.51 -24.73 -2.19
CA VAL A 561 1.59 -25.74 -3.26
C VAL A 561 0.88 -27.02 -2.84
N LEU A 562 1.14 -27.51 -1.62
CA LEU A 562 0.54 -28.75 -1.12
C LEU A 562 -0.80 -28.53 -0.40
N ASN A 563 -1.27 -27.28 -0.30
CA ASN A 563 -2.54 -26.89 0.34
C ASN A 563 -2.66 -27.36 1.81
N ASP A 564 -1.53 -27.49 2.52
CA ASP A 564 -1.46 -28.05 3.87
C ASP A 564 -2.07 -29.47 4.01
N ASP A 565 -2.20 -30.21 2.90
CA ASP A 565 -2.74 -31.58 2.91
C ASP A 565 -1.73 -32.57 3.54
N PRO A 566 -2.11 -33.28 4.64
CA PRO A 566 -1.19 -34.17 5.35
C PRO A 566 -0.60 -35.28 4.48
N GLN A 567 -1.39 -35.86 3.57
CA GLN A 567 -0.91 -36.93 2.68
C GLN A 567 0.09 -36.39 1.66
N SER A 568 -0.21 -35.25 1.04
CA SER A 568 0.69 -34.57 0.11
C SER A 568 2.00 -34.18 0.79
N ILE A 569 1.94 -33.70 2.03
CA ILE A 569 3.13 -33.39 2.84
C ILE A 569 3.96 -34.65 3.14
N ALA A 570 3.32 -35.78 3.46
CA ALA A 570 4.01 -37.05 3.70
C ALA A 570 4.71 -37.53 2.42
N ASN A 571 4.00 -37.55 1.30
CA ASN A 571 4.55 -37.90 -0.01
C ASN A 571 5.72 -36.98 -0.41
N TYR A 572 5.56 -35.67 -0.19
CA TYR A 572 6.62 -34.68 -0.38
C TYR A 572 7.88 -35.03 0.38
N LYS A 573 7.77 -35.31 1.68
CA LYS A 573 8.92 -35.69 2.50
C LYS A 573 9.62 -36.92 1.94
N THR A 574 8.87 -37.94 1.53
CA THR A 574 9.43 -39.16 0.93
C THR A 574 10.17 -38.85 -0.38
N VAL A 575 9.53 -38.10 -1.29
CA VAL A 575 10.08 -37.77 -2.61
C VAL A 575 11.34 -36.91 -2.49
N THR A 576 11.36 -35.94 -1.60
CA THR A 576 12.48 -35.00 -1.48
C THR A 576 13.57 -35.46 -0.51
N THR A 577 13.43 -36.62 0.15
CA THR A 577 14.39 -37.09 1.18
C THR A 577 15.84 -37.07 0.68
N GLN A 578 16.09 -37.52 -0.56
CA GLN A 578 17.43 -37.55 -1.17
C GLN A 578 17.84 -36.22 -1.86
N TYR A 579 16.92 -35.26 -1.98
CA TYR A 579 17.11 -33.97 -2.66
C TYR A 579 16.99 -32.77 -1.70
N THR A 580 16.99 -33.02 -0.38
CA THR A 580 16.87 -31.97 0.63
C THR A 580 18.24 -31.41 0.97
N GLN A 581 18.45 -30.12 0.67
CA GLN A 581 19.69 -29.41 0.95
C GLN A 581 19.45 -27.89 0.93
N ALA A 582 20.38 -27.10 1.48
CA ALA A 582 20.24 -25.64 1.49
C ALA A 582 20.16 -25.08 0.06
N THR A 583 19.39 -24.00 -0.12
CA THR A 583 19.15 -23.38 -1.44
C THR A 583 20.47 -23.10 -2.20
N GLU A 584 21.49 -22.58 -1.51
CA GLU A 584 22.80 -22.28 -2.08
C GLU A 584 23.53 -23.54 -2.59
N GLU A 585 23.43 -24.67 -1.89
CA GLU A 585 24.04 -25.93 -2.35
C GLU A 585 23.34 -26.45 -3.61
N THR A 586 22.02 -26.28 -3.72
CA THR A 586 21.27 -26.63 -4.94
C THR A 586 21.77 -25.83 -6.14
N THR A 587 22.06 -24.54 -5.98
CA THR A 587 22.60 -23.72 -7.08
C THR A 587 23.99 -24.19 -7.53
N LYS A 588 24.81 -24.72 -6.61
CA LYS A 588 26.12 -25.33 -6.94
C LYS A 588 25.95 -26.66 -7.68
N VAL A 589 25.02 -27.51 -7.24
CA VAL A 589 24.71 -28.78 -7.92
C VAL A 589 24.23 -28.51 -9.35
N ILE A 590 23.35 -27.54 -9.53
CA ILE A 590 22.88 -27.11 -10.86
C ILE A 590 24.08 -26.72 -11.74
N ARG A 591 25.01 -25.91 -11.22
CA ARG A 591 26.23 -25.54 -11.95
C ARG A 591 27.08 -26.75 -12.35
N ALA A 592 27.25 -27.74 -11.48
CA ALA A 592 28.05 -28.93 -11.77
C ALA A 592 27.38 -29.88 -12.78
N GLN A 593 26.07 -30.13 -12.63
CA GLN A 593 25.33 -31.06 -13.50
C GLN A 593 25.08 -30.53 -14.92
N PHE A 594 25.41 -29.26 -15.17
CA PHE A 594 25.35 -28.67 -16.51
C PHE A 594 26.37 -29.24 -17.49
N ASP A 595 27.53 -29.64 -17.00
CA ASP A 595 28.60 -30.17 -17.86
C ASP A 595 28.29 -31.59 -18.34
N GLU A 596 27.35 -32.29 -17.68
CA GLU A 596 27.01 -33.71 -17.90
C GLU A 596 25.68 -33.92 -18.66
N ASN A 597 24.98 -32.86 -19.08
CA ASN A 597 23.70 -32.93 -19.80
C ASN A 597 22.55 -33.64 -19.03
N GLN A 598 22.60 -33.65 -17.68
CA GLN A 598 21.64 -34.35 -16.79
C GLN A 598 20.69 -33.40 -16.03
N ALA A 599 20.17 -32.38 -16.71
CA ALA A 599 19.54 -31.20 -16.10
C ALA A 599 18.02 -31.33 -15.81
N GLY A 600 17.55 -32.47 -15.30
CA GLY A 600 16.14 -32.66 -14.89
C GLY A 600 15.75 -31.96 -13.58
N ILE A 601 16.54 -30.99 -13.12
CA ILE A 601 16.42 -30.35 -11.81
C ILE A 601 15.29 -29.32 -11.80
N ILE A 602 14.42 -29.44 -10.81
CA ILE A 602 13.51 -28.38 -10.36
C ILE A 602 13.71 -28.16 -8.87
N ALA A 603 13.71 -26.91 -8.45
CA ALA A 603 13.94 -26.52 -7.07
C ALA A 603 13.10 -25.31 -6.69
N PHE A 604 13.00 -25.05 -5.38
CA PHE A 604 12.44 -23.81 -4.86
C PHE A 604 13.29 -23.27 -3.72
N GLY A 605 13.24 -21.95 -3.52
CA GLY A 605 13.97 -21.28 -2.46
C GLY A 605 13.48 -19.84 -2.27
N ILE A 606 13.91 -19.22 -1.18
CA ILE A 606 13.60 -17.82 -0.89
C ILE A 606 14.20 -16.91 -1.96
N ILE A 607 13.52 -15.81 -2.26
CA ILE A 607 13.90 -14.90 -3.36
C ILE A 607 15.36 -14.49 -3.23
N GLY A 608 15.74 -13.95 -2.07
CA GLY A 608 17.07 -13.40 -1.82
C GLY A 608 18.25 -14.33 -2.16
N LYS A 609 18.03 -15.65 -2.16
CA LYS A 609 19.05 -16.65 -2.52
C LYS A 609 19.04 -17.06 -3.99
N VAL A 610 17.91 -16.92 -4.68
CA VAL A 610 17.67 -17.46 -6.03
C VAL A 610 17.72 -16.40 -7.11
N TRP A 611 17.16 -15.21 -6.88
CA TRP A 611 16.81 -14.28 -7.97
C TRP A 611 18.00 -13.81 -8.81
N ASN A 612 19.21 -13.77 -8.25
CA ASN A 612 20.43 -13.27 -8.91
C ASN A 612 21.43 -14.40 -9.24
N GLN A 613 20.93 -15.60 -9.53
CA GLN A 613 21.73 -16.78 -9.84
C GLN A 613 21.77 -17.06 -11.35
N CYS A 614 22.98 -17.14 -11.91
CA CYS A 614 23.25 -17.35 -13.34
C CYS A 614 22.56 -18.59 -13.95
N ASN A 615 22.56 -19.69 -13.21
CA ASN A 615 22.26 -21.03 -13.75
C ASN A 615 20.88 -21.54 -13.31
N ALA A 616 20.09 -20.70 -12.64
CA ALA A 616 18.79 -21.06 -12.07
C ALA A 616 17.73 -20.11 -12.66
N TYR A 617 17.01 -20.58 -13.67
CA TYR A 617 15.96 -19.78 -14.30
C TYR A 617 14.69 -19.82 -13.46
N PRO A 618 14.18 -18.67 -12.97
CA PRO A 618 12.94 -18.62 -12.21
C PRO A 618 11.72 -18.70 -13.14
N LEU A 619 10.87 -19.68 -12.90
CA LEU A 619 9.67 -19.93 -13.68
C LEU A 619 8.51 -19.03 -13.24
N ALA A 620 7.72 -18.58 -14.21
CA ALA A 620 6.43 -17.92 -13.96
C ALA A 620 5.41 -18.94 -13.44
N ILE A 621 4.56 -18.54 -12.48
CA ILE A 621 3.63 -19.44 -11.79
C ILE A 621 2.19 -19.13 -12.17
N SER A 622 1.42 -20.16 -12.53
CA SER A 622 -0.04 -20.07 -12.74
C SER A 622 -0.82 -20.84 -11.67
N ASP A 623 -1.95 -20.29 -11.23
CA ASP A 623 -2.86 -20.96 -10.27
C ASP A 623 -3.55 -22.20 -10.84
N SER A 624 -3.76 -22.26 -12.15
CA SER A 624 -4.36 -23.40 -12.84
C SER A 624 -3.43 -23.98 -13.91
N ASP A 625 -3.79 -25.17 -14.42
CA ASP A 625 -3.11 -25.78 -15.57
C ASP A 625 -3.24 -24.95 -16.85
N ASN A 626 -4.15 -23.97 -16.87
CA ASN A 626 -4.19 -22.99 -17.94
C ASN A 626 -3.03 -21.99 -17.78
N LYS A 627 -1.86 -22.37 -18.32
CA LYS A 627 -0.58 -21.62 -18.28
C LYS A 627 -0.64 -20.23 -18.95
N GLY A 628 -1.81 -19.74 -19.41
CA GLY A 628 -2.00 -18.43 -20.02
C GLY A 628 -1.91 -17.26 -19.04
N ASN A 629 -2.22 -17.50 -17.75
CA ASN A 629 -2.24 -16.48 -16.70
C ASN A 629 -1.05 -16.58 -15.74
N ALA A 630 0.10 -17.09 -16.20
CA ALA A 630 1.28 -17.24 -15.35
C ALA A 630 1.87 -15.87 -14.99
N ILE A 631 2.24 -15.69 -13.72
CA ILE A 631 2.81 -14.44 -13.20
C ILE A 631 4.31 -14.65 -13.01
N GLN A 632 5.09 -13.84 -13.73
CA GLN A 632 6.54 -13.78 -13.62
C GLN A 632 6.90 -12.56 -12.76
N PRO A 633 7.58 -12.73 -11.60
CA PRO A 633 7.98 -11.60 -10.77
C PRO A 633 9.21 -10.84 -11.28
N LEU A 634 10.05 -11.45 -12.13
CA LEU A 634 11.25 -10.80 -12.67
C LEU A 634 11.00 -10.13 -14.03
N PHE A 635 11.46 -8.90 -14.17
CA PHE A 635 11.29 -8.07 -15.35
C PHE A 635 12.63 -7.57 -15.88
N LYS A 636 12.72 -7.43 -17.20
CA LYS A 636 13.80 -6.73 -17.89
C LYS A 636 13.66 -5.22 -17.70
N PRO A 637 14.75 -4.43 -17.81
CA PRO A 637 14.73 -2.97 -17.72
C PRO A 637 13.67 -2.31 -18.61
N GLU A 638 13.36 -2.90 -19.76
CA GLU A 638 12.35 -2.42 -20.72
C GLU A 638 10.90 -2.58 -20.23
N GLY A 639 10.68 -3.15 -19.03
CA GLY A 639 9.36 -3.31 -18.43
C GLY A 639 8.60 -4.55 -18.90
N GLN A 640 9.29 -5.51 -19.52
CA GLN A 640 8.73 -6.80 -19.94
C GLN A 640 9.17 -7.91 -18.99
N PRO A 641 8.35 -8.95 -18.75
CA PRO A 641 8.79 -10.13 -18.01
C PRO A 641 10.04 -10.74 -18.63
N ILE A 642 10.88 -11.38 -17.81
CA ILE A 642 12.00 -12.16 -18.36
C ILE A 642 11.46 -13.32 -19.21
N ASP A 643 12.21 -13.67 -20.25
CA ASP A 643 11.95 -14.83 -21.10
C ASP A 643 13.13 -15.82 -21.00
N PRO A 644 12.93 -17.09 -21.40
CA PRO A 644 13.98 -18.12 -21.35
C PRO A 644 15.28 -17.79 -22.09
N ASP A 645 15.28 -16.80 -22.99
CA ASP A 645 16.46 -16.41 -23.75
C ASP A 645 17.32 -15.36 -23.01
N ILE A 646 16.88 -14.92 -21.83
CA ILE A 646 17.62 -13.95 -21.02
C ILE A 646 18.96 -14.52 -20.53
N ASP A 647 19.98 -13.64 -20.55
CA ASP A 647 21.26 -13.90 -19.90
C ASP A 647 21.22 -13.53 -18.41
N LEU A 648 20.94 -14.52 -17.56
CA LEU A 648 20.88 -14.34 -16.11
C LEU A 648 22.24 -14.00 -15.47
N CYS A 649 23.36 -14.19 -16.18
CA CYS A 649 24.70 -13.86 -15.68
C CYS A 649 24.99 -12.37 -15.67
N ILE A 650 24.34 -11.60 -16.55
CA ILE A 650 24.53 -10.15 -16.63
C ILE A 650 23.68 -9.51 -15.54
N LYS A 651 24.31 -9.27 -14.39
CA LYS A 651 23.69 -8.54 -13.28
C LYS A 651 23.21 -7.17 -13.79
N ARG A 652 21.98 -6.78 -13.39
CA ARG A 652 21.24 -5.57 -13.82
C ARG A 652 20.39 -5.70 -15.12
N ASN A 653 20.41 -6.83 -15.81
CA ASN A 653 19.49 -7.09 -16.94
C ASN A 653 18.09 -7.53 -16.51
N TYR A 654 17.83 -7.59 -15.21
CA TYR A 654 16.53 -7.87 -14.65
C TYR A 654 16.41 -7.36 -13.22
N TYR A 655 15.19 -7.16 -12.77
CA TYR A 655 14.82 -6.74 -11.41
C TYR A 655 13.50 -7.40 -11.03
N ILE A 656 13.13 -7.34 -9.75
CA ILE A 656 11.82 -7.79 -9.29
C ILE A 656 10.84 -6.62 -9.37
N ASP A 657 9.77 -6.76 -10.14
CA ASP A 657 8.74 -5.73 -10.24
C ASP A 657 7.79 -5.80 -9.04
N GLU A 658 7.75 -4.75 -8.22
CA GLU A 658 7.01 -4.76 -6.95
C GLU A 658 5.49 -4.94 -7.17
N SER A 659 4.94 -4.33 -8.23
CA SER A 659 3.52 -4.39 -8.55
C SER A 659 3.07 -5.77 -9.06
N ASN A 660 3.88 -6.44 -9.87
CA ASN A 660 3.62 -7.84 -10.23
C ASN A 660 3.85 -8.79 -9.06
N PHE A 661 4.85 -8.52 -8.23
CA PHE A 661 5.17 -9.36 -7.09
C PHE A 661 4.00 -9.48 -6.10
N GLN A 662 3.24 -8.41 -5.88
CA GLN A 662 2.03 -8.44 -5.05
C GLN A 662 0.97 -9.45 -5.52
N ARG A 663 0.94 -9.78 -6.81
CA ARG A 663 0.01 -10.76 -7.39
C ARG A 663 0.64 -12.15 -7.56
N TYR A 664 1.93 -12.30 -7.26
CA TYR A 664 2.66 -13.55 -7.48
C TYR A 664 2.15 -14.65 -6.52
N PRO A 665 1.75 -15.85 -7.01
CA PRO A 665 1.08 -16.86 -6.17
C PRO A 665 1.90 -17.36 -4.97
N LEU A 666 3.23 -17.34 -5.11
CA LEU A 666 4.18 -17.74 -4.08
C LEU A 666 4.83 -16.54 -3.37
N GLY A 667 4.25 -15.34 -3.51
CA GLY A 667 4.61 -14.15 -2.75
C GLY A 667 4.09 -14.21 -1.31
N ASN A 668 4.85 -13.62 -0.39
CA ASN A 668 4.57 -13.59 1.03
C ASN A 668 5.09 -12.28 1.67
N GLN A 669 4.63 -11.99 2.89
CA GLN A 669 5.08 -10.83 3.64
C GLN A 669 6.03 -11.23 4.77
N LEU A 670 6.95 -10.34 5.09
CA LEU A 670 7.82 -10.44 6.27
C LEU A 670 7.29 -9.50 7.34
N PHE A 671 7.13 -10.01 8.55
CA PHE A 671 6.50 -9.29 9.66
C PHE A 671 7.46 -9.10 10.82
N VAL A 672 7.36 -7.95 11.47
CA VAL A 672 7.79 -7.78 12.85
C VAL A 672 6.58 -8.09 13.74
N VAL A 673 6.76 -9.02 14.65
CA VAL A 673 5.72 -9.52 15.55
C VAL A 673 6.09 -9.19 16.99
N TYR A 674 5.21 -8.49 17.70
CA TYR A 674 5.48 -7.96 19.03
C TYR A 674 4.23 -7.95 19.91
N PRO A 675 4.35 -7.88 21.24
CA PRO A 675 3.18 -7.90 22.14
C PRO A 675 2.25 -6.70 21.90
N LYS A 676 0.94 -6.92 22.05
CA LYS A 676 -0.05 -5.82 22.07
C LYS A 676 -0.08 -5.05 23.40
N ASP A 677 0.56 -5.58 24.42
CA ASP A 677 0.63 -4.97 25.74
C ASP A 677 1.45 -3.67 25.68
N ASN A 678 0.77 -2.54 25.76
CA ASN A 678 1.37 -1.21 25.73
C ASN A 678 2.15 -0.87 27.02
N SER A 679 2.08 -1.71 28.06
CA SER A 679 2.91 -1.55 29.27
C SER A 679 4.36 -1.98 29.04
N LEU A 680 4.61 -2.80 28.01
CA LEU A 680 5.95 -3.24 27.65
C LEU A 680 6.69 -2.16 26.83
N PRO A 681 8.04 -2.07 26.98
CA PRO A 681 8.86 -1.19 26.16
C PRO A 681 8.61 -1.39 24.64
N PRO A 682 8.45 -0.32 23.84
CA PRO A 682 7.90 -0.40 22.48
C PRO A 682 8.90 -0.85 21.40
N GLY A 683 9.76 -1.82 21.69
CA GLY A 683 10.88 -2.25 20.84
C GLY A 683 10.46 -2.68 19.43
N GLY A 684 9.46 -3.56 19.33
CA GLY A 684 8.97 -4.03 18.03
C GLY A 684 8.38 -2.92 17.17
N SER A 685 7.55 -2.05 17.76
CA SER A 685 6.96 -0.92 17.04
C SER A 685 8.01 0.12 16.60
N ALA A 686 9.05 0.34 17.41
CA ALA A 686 10.16 1.21 17.07
C ALA A 686 10.97 0.63 15.91
N PHE A 687 11.26 -0.67 15.93
CA PHE A 687 11.94 -1.38 14.84
C PHE A 687 11.13 -1.34 13.53
N CYS A 688 9.80 -1.50 13.61
CA CYS A 688 8.93 -1.33 12.44
C CYS A 688 9.06 0.05 11.81
N LYS A 689 8.99 1.10 12.64
CA LYS A 689 9.09 2.49 12.17
C LYS A 689 10.42 2.77 11.46
N LEU A 690 11.51 2.13 11.89
CA LEU A 690 12.80 2.18 11.19
C LEU A 690 12.70 1.52 9.81
N LEU A 691 12.19 0.30 9.73
CA LEU A 691 12.20 -0.47 8.49
C LEU A 691 11.24 0.06 7.41
N ILE A 692 10.17 0.77 7.79
CA ILE A 692 9.23 1.40 6.84
C ILE A 692 9.66 2.82 6.41
N THR A 693 10.79 3.34 6.91
CA THR A 693 11.41 4.56 6.36
C THR A 693 11.90 4.32 4.94
N ARG A 694 12.24 5.38 4.20
CA ARG A 694 12.84 5.24 2.87
C ARG A 694 14.20 4.57 2.93
N GLU A 695 15.04 4.97 3.88
CA GLU A 695 16.31 4.30 4.15
C GLU A 695 16.09 2.82 4.47
N GLY A 696 15.09 2.50 5.30
CA GLY A 696 14.71 1.12 5.62
C GLY A 696 14.27 0.32 4.40
N GLN A 697 13.32 0.82 3.62
CA GLN A 697 12.84 0.14 2.41
C GLN A 697 13.95 0.00 1.36
N SER A 698 14.82 1.00 1.21
CA SER A 698 16.00 0.95 0.35
C SER A 698 17.00 -0.11 0.81
N LEU A 699 17.30 -0.16 2.11
CA LEU A 699 18.18 -1.14 2.71
C LEU A 699 17.66 -2.57 2.47
N LEU A 700 16.37 -2.80 2.71
CA LEU A 700 15.72 -4.10 2.51
C LEU A 700 15.67 -4.49 1.03
N GLN A 701 15.38 -3.55 0.12
CA GLN A 701 15.41 -3.82 -1.33
C GLN A 701 16.78 -4.30 -1.78
N LYS A 702 17.82 -3.54 -1.44
CA LYS A 702 19.20 -3.87 -1.83
C LYS A 702 19.69 -5.16 -1.17
N ALA A 703 19.14 -5.52 -0.01
CA ALA A 703 19.42 -6.79 0.65
C ALA A 703 18.67 -7.98 0.00
N GLY A 704 17.79 -7.73 -0.98
CA GLY A 704 17.13 -8.78 -1.76
C GLY A 704 15.70 -9.09 -1.33
N LEU A 705 15.07 -8.21 -0.54
CA LEU A 705 13.62 -8.25 -0.30
C LEU A 705 12.87 -7.35 -1.29
N VAL A 706 11.56 -7.52 -1.35
CA VAL A 706 10.67 -6.69 -2.16
C VAL A 706 10.04 -5.60 -1.27
N PRO A 707 10.20 -4.31 -1.58
CA PRO A 707 9.60 -3.21 -0.82
C PRO A 707 8.07 -3.31 -0.72
N LEU A 708 7.50 -2.70 0.33
CA LEU A 708 6.05 -2.61 0.51
C LEU A 708 5.39 -1.71 -0.54
N LEU A 709 6.13 -0.72 -1.05
CA LEU A 709 5.68 0.26 -2.04
C LEU A 709 6.65 0.28 -3.22
N SER A 710 6.15 0.49 -4.44
CA SER A 710 7.02 0.69 -5.61
C SER A 710 7.93 1.91 -5.42
N LEU A 711 9.22 1.70 -5.65
CA LEU A 711 10.27 2.70 -5.46
C LEU A 711 10.51 3.52 -6.74
N PRO A 712 10.76 4.83 -6.64
CA PRO A 712 11.31 5.61 -7.75
C PRO A 712 12.67 5.08 -8.25
N GLU A 713 13.01 5.28 -9.54
CA GLU A 713 14.24 4.74 -10.17
C GLU A 713 15.54 5.10 -9.45
N ASN A 714 15.59 6.23 -8.76
CA ASN A 714 16.76 6.70 -8.00
C ASN A 714 16.51 6.76 -6.49
N ALA A 715 15.46 6.10 -5.99
CA ALA A 715 15.07 6.15 -4.58
C ALA A 715 16.14 5.63 -3.63
N CYS A 716 17.00 4.75 -4.14
CA CYS A 716 17.99 4.01 -3.40
C CYS A 716 19.42 4.39 -3.79
N GLN A 717 19.61 5.42 -4.63
CA GLN A 717 20.94 5.83 -5.09
C GLN A 717 21.65 6.72 -4.08
#